data_AF-A0AAN7Q7T2-F1
#
_entry.id   AF-A0AAN7Q7T2-F1
#
_cell.length_a   1.000
_cell.length_b   1.000
_cell.length_c   1.000
_cell.angle_alpha   90.00
_cell.angle_beta   90.00
_cell.angle_gamma   90.00
#
_symmetry.space_group_name_H-M   'P 1'
#
loop_
_entity.id
_entity.type
_entity.pdbx_description
1 polymer ?
#
loop_
_entity_poly.entity_id
_entity_poly.type
_entity_poly.pdbx_seq_one_letter_code
_entity_poly.pdbx_strand_id
1 'polypeptide(L)'
;MSDPIVTVKNGKLRGKLSKNYDGGTFYSFQGIPYAKPPLGSLRFKAPLPAESWDGIRNATRNGNDCITPFVLTESAVNLYTRQSLPSKSSKDDGIKNGDDYTTPSLSYIGSEDCLYLNVYTPLLSNSDKTLKPVMVWFHGGAFAMGSGSSNTEGPEFIMTKNVVLVTLNYRLGLLGFLSFEDTSLEVPGNAGLKDQVLALKWIQENISQFYGNPNNVTIFGVSAGAAAVHYLMLSPITKGLFHKCILQSGCVFSPWAKSHRTLPFLTKALEIDTTNEKQILEILQKMPVEELLELQLKIKEDFEPSHIRCIAPVVENTSSTAFITEEPEQIIISGKYHNVPMIIGFTSKEGIFTDLYCDHSKNDYVVPNFETKISHNAKIAKESKLSKITANKIKQFYYGNHKMCKDNKNQLYLLQGDSIFEWPIMMTVKHHTATSTSPIYLYKFSVDANLNLAKKYIRSDVPGASHGDDTGYLFANSSVPPMIHNSTEEKVMKNIVTLWTNFAIYGIPITTADSLININWQPVNKNILHYLDIGENLTVGINPDEERMKFWEKISYNDISLENIYDLTADTIKELIPSVGKPIKFPKHFFSALAEVSTSTSSFDLESETTNSIDSATTPNITGNDNEINKQSKAEYNLVEYSILQHSFPNFDLATLLSTSPFGLSVLNFYKENNNLDHTRRNRLTDIIIKHIFNHIVKHSRSRLKMSEPIVSITNGKLRGRIAKDYEGIKYFCFQGIPYAKPPLGPLRFKAPLPPDSWSGIRDATENGNDCLCNDLFVTSTGSENCLFLNVYTRELYSKDSILKPVMFWIHGGGFISGSGSSLLYGPQFLITKDVVIVTINYRLGLLGFLNFEDPALEVSGNAGLKDQVMALQWVQKNIKQFCGDPNNVTVFGESAGAASIHYLILSPSAKGLFHKAILQSGCAFSTWAIGQSLYTLIKQALNMNTATENEILKTLENMSDVELLQLQKKMPDDFEASFVRSIAPVVEKISSANPIITQKPEDIILSGNYNHVSFIIGFNSREGIIADVHNKEFKIYGHAIKDFESKIPHNMSIIKQTKVSKNIGAKIQNFYYGTEKPSEENKNQYYLMHGDNAFVWPIIHTATQHLLTSKKPIYLYRLSVESNLNICKNMGKFDNPGVAHADDIAYIFKSILTPKIIPNSIEDISIKRITTLWTNFAKYGNPNPDKNDLLINTNWKPIEYKQLNYLEIGENLTVGVNPDEHRMQLWRNISLVNYNKCKL
;
A
#
# COMPACT_ATOMS: atom_id res chain seq x y z
N MET A 1 -29.30 9.22 -23.22
CA MET A 1 -28.56 9.49 -24.48
C MET A 1 -27.66 8.28 -24.75
N SER A 2 -27.23 8.06 -25.99
CA SER A 2 -26.24 7.01 -26.30
C SER A 2 -24.84 7.43 -25.85
N ASP A 3 -24.01 6.47 -25.44
CA ASP A 3 -22.60 6.71 -25.12
C ASP A 3 -21.85 7.32 -26.31
N PRO A 4 -20.96 8.32 -26.10
CA PRO A 4 -20.15 8.90 -27.16
C PRO A 4 -19.14 7.88 -27.72
N ILE A 5 -18.99 7.85 -29.05
CA ILE A 5 -18.01 7.00 -29.74
C ILE A 5 -17.05 7.88 -30.53
N VAL A 6 -15.75 7.71 -30.29
CA VAL A 6 -14.65 8.37 -31.03
C VAL A 6 -13.83 7.30 -31.74
N THR A 7 -13.33 7.59 -32.94
CA THR A 7 -12.42 6.70 -33.67
C THR A 7 -11.02 7.27 -33.62
N VAL A 8 -10.07 6.52 -33.06
CA VAL A 8 -8.63 6.82 -33.03
C VAL A 8 -7.90 5.90 -34.01
N LYS A 9 -6.62 6.19 -34.29
CA LYS A 9 -5.76 5.41 -35.20
C LYS A 9 -5.75 3.90 -34.89
N ASN A 10 -5.84 3.55 -33.60
CA ASN A 10 -5.84 2.17 -33.12
C ASN A 10 -7.21 1.48 -33.16
N GLY A 11 -8.32 2.18 -33.36
CA GLY A 11 -9.67 1.60 -33.30
C GLY A 11 -10.71 2.54 -32.69
N LYS A 12 -11.90 2.03 -32.38
CA LYS A 12 -12.99 2.84 -31.80
C LYS A 12 -12.99 2.78 -30.27
N LEU A 13 -13.36 3.89 -29.64
CA LEU A 13 -13.46 4.07 -28.19
C LEU A 13 -14.88 4.50 -27.82
N ARG A 14 -15.43 3.91 -26.74
CA ARG A 14 -16.68 4.36 -26.11
C ARG A 14 -16.37 5.13 -24.83
N GLY A 15 -16.66 6.43 -24.80
CA GLY A 15 -16.56 7.26 -23.61
C GLY A 15 -17.89 7.36 -22.86
N LYS A 16 -17.98 8.33 -21.94
CA LYS A 16 -19.19 8.72 -21.20
C LYS A 16 -19.38 10.23 -21.20
N LEU A 17 -20.59 10.70 -20.89
CA LEU A 17 -20.82 12.10 -20.49
C LEU A 17 -20.57 12.25 -18.99
N SER A 18 -20.12 13.41 -18.53
CA SER A 18 -19.80 13.73 -17.13
C SER A 18 -20.09 15.21 -16.84
N LYS A 19 -20.11 15.63 -15.58
CA LYS A 19 -20.41 17.01 -15.17
C LYS A 19 -19.17 17.71 -14.60
N ASN A 20 -18.92 18.94 -15.04
CA ASN A 20 -17.91 19.82 -14.47
C ASN A 20 -18.42 20.47 -13.17
N TYR A 21 -17.56 21.25 -12.52
CA TYR A 21 -17.86 21.95 -11.27
C TYR A 21 -19.11 22.86 -11.34
N ASP A 22 -19.25 23.64 -12.41
CA ASP A 22 -20.40 24.55 -12.60
C ASP A 22 -21.69 23.81 -13.05
N GLY A 23 -21.69 22.47 -13.04
CA GLY A 23 -22.83 21.63 -13.43
C GLY A 23 -23.03 21.45 -14.94
N GLY A 24 -22.20 22.11 -15.76
CA GLY A 24 -22.11 21.90 -17.20
C GLY A 24 -21.55 20.52 -17.57
N THR A 25 -21.70 20.10 -18.82
CA THR A 25 -21.36 18.73 -19.24
C THR A 25 -20.11 18.67 -20.12
N PHE A 26 -19.30 17.63 -19.92
CA PHE A 26 -18.14 17.30 -20.75
C PHE A 26 -18.11 15.80 -21.08
N TYR A 27 -17.32 15.42 -22.08
CA TYR A 27 -17.12 14.04 -22.52
C TYR A 27 -15.82 13.47 -21.94
N SER A 28 -15.87 12.23 -21.46
CA SER A 28 -14.81 11.56 -20.73
C SER A 28 -14.47 10.22 -21.37
N PHE A 29 -13.20 10.01 -21.71
CA PHE A 29 -12.66 8.76 -22.26
C PHE A 29 -11.44 8.36 -21.43
N GLN A 30 -11.43 7.16 -20.88
CA GLN A 30 -10.50 6.73 -19.85
C GLN A 30 -9.91 5.35 -20.18
N GLY A 31 -8.71 5.05 -19.69
CA GLY A 31 -8.07 3.74 -19.91
C GLY A 31 -7.71 3.45 -21.37
N ILE A 32 -7.33 4.48 -22.12
CA ILE A 32 -6.88 4.36 -23.52
C ILE A 32 -5.40 3.96 -23.52
N PRO A 33 -4.99 2.80 -24.07
CA PRO A 33 -3.58 2.44 -24.14
C PRO A 33 -2.89 3.29 -25.21
N TYR A 34 -1.73 3.84 -24.90
CA TYR A 34 -0.85 4.49 -25.87
C TYR A 34 0.39 3.64 -26.21
N ALA A 35 0.76 2.72 -25.32
CA ALA A 35 1.86 1.77 -25.50
C ALA A 35 1.40 0.31 -25.41
N LYS A 36 2.28 -0.63 -25.77
CA LYS A 36 2.16 -2.04 -25.38
C LYS A 36 2.46 -2.22 -23.89
N PRO A 37 1.89 -3.24 -23.22
CA PRO A 37 2.30 -3.62 -21.87
C PRO A 37 3.83 -3.88 -21.81
N PRO A 38 4.59 -3.21 -20.92
CA PRO A 38 6.05 -3.29 -20.82
C PRO A 38 6.53 -4.58 -20.11
N LEU A 39 5.94 -5.72 -20.46
CA LEU A 39 6.10 -7.01 -19.78
C LEU A 39 7.29 -7.82 -20.32
N GLY A 40 7.87 -8.68 -19.48
CA GLY A 40 8.90 -9.65 -19.86
C GLY A 40 10.12 -8.99 -20.51
N SER A 41 10.38 -9.30 -21.78
CA SER A 41 11.52 -8.73 -22.54
C SER A 41 11.37 -7.23 -22.86
N LEU A 42 10.18 -6.64 -22.70
CA LEU A 42 9.94 -5.20 -22.80
C LEU A 42 10.15 -4.47 -21.47
N ARG A 43 10.30 -5.20 -20.34
CA ARG A 43 10.58 -4.60 -19.04
C ARG A 43 11.90 -3.83 -19.10
N PHE A 44 11.89 -2.63 -18.51
CA PHE A 44 12.97 -1.62 -18.53
C PHE A 44 13.30 -0.99 -19.90
N LYS A 45 12.82 -1.53 -21.03
CA LYS A 45 13.12 -1.00 -22.37
C LYS A 45 12.25 0.21 -22.72
N ALA A 46 12.65 0.96 -23.75
CA ALA A 46 11.82 1.99 -24.36
C ALA A 46 10.46 1.40 -24.81
N PRO A 47 9.34 2.13 -24.67
CA PRO A 47 8.02 1.62 -24.98
C PRO A 47 7.78 1.49 -26.49
N LEU A 48 6.88 0.58 -26.84
CA LEU A 48 6.39 0.39 -28.21
C LEU A 48 4.94 0.89 -28.31
N PRO A 49 4.48 1.46 -29.44
CA PRO A 49 3.09 1.89 -29.62
C PRO A 49 2.08 0.78 -29.35
N ALA A 50 0.94 1.13 -28.76
CA ALA A 50 -0.18 0.21 -28.56
C ALA A 50 -0.60 -0.45 -29.88
N GLU A 51 -1.08 -1.69 -29.78
CA GLU A 51 -1.65 -2.41 -30.93
C GLU A 51 -3.04 -1.86 -31.29
N SER A 52 -3.47 -2.08 -32.54
CA SER A 52 -4.85 -1.78 -32.95
C SER A 52 -5.81 -2.84 -32.41
N TRP A 53 -7.08 -2.48 -32.24
CA TRP A 53 -8.14 -3.38 -31.76
C TRP A 53 -9.38 -3.31 -32.64
N ASP A 54 -10.02 -4.46 -32.83
CA ASP A 54 -11.31 -4.56 -33.51
C ASP A 54 -12.48 -4.09 -32.63
N GLY A 55 -13.58 -3.73 -33.28
CA GLY A 55 -14.81 -3.33 -32.61
C GLY A 55 -14.72 -1.97 -31.91
N ILE A 56 -15.23 -1.88 -30.67
CA ILE A 56 -15.26 -0.66 -29.85
C ILE A 56 -14.73 -0.99 -28.46
N ARG A 57 -13.55 -0.46 -28.11
CA ARG A 57 -12.96 -0.59 -26.78
C ARG A 57 -13.74 0.27 -25.79
N ASN A 58 -14.07 -0.30 -24.63
CA ASN A 58 -14.71 0.45 -23.55
C ASN A 58 -13.69 1.39 -22.88
N ALA A 59 -14.00 2.68 -22.87
CA ALA A 59 -13.21 3.75 -22.28
C ALA A 59 -14.05 4.60 -21.29
N THR A 60 -15.02 4.00 -20.59
CA THR A 60 -15.82 4.67 -19.55
C THR A 60 -15.20 4.64 -18.15
N ARG A 61 -14.00 4.05 -18.00
CA ARG A 61 -13.31 3.78 -16.73
C ARG A 61 -11.79 3.86 -16.91
N ASN A 62 -11.07 4.19 -15.84
CA ASN A 62 -9.60 4.29 -15.85
C ASN A 62 -8.93 2.96 -16.22
N GLY A 63 -7.70 3.05 -16.75
CA GLY A 63 -6.79 1.91 -16.89
C GLY A 63 -6.10 1.60 -15.56
N ASN A 64 -5.19 0.62 -15.55
CA ASN A 64 -4.42 0.32 -14.34
C ASN A 64 -3.40 1.42 -14.04
N ASP A 65 -3.19 1.70 -12.76
CA ASP A 65 -2.07 2.51 -12.28
C ASP A 65 -0.75 1.75 -12.38
N CYS A 66 0.37 2.47 -12.50
CA CYS A 66 1.69 1.82 -12.53
C CYS A 66 2.05 1.28 -11.15
N ILE A 67 2.68 0.11 -11.11
CA ILE A 67 2.99 -0.56 -9.85
C ILE A 67 4.05 0.20 -9.03
N THR A 68 3.77 0.41 -7.75
CA THR A 68 4.56 1.25 -6.84
C THR A 68 4.71 0.59 -5.46
N PRO A 69 5.82 0.85 -4.73
CA PRO A 69 6.01 0.37 -3.36
C PRO A 69 5.27 1.29 -2.38
N PHE A 70 4.29 0.73 -1.67
CA PHE A 70 3.50 1.46 -0.69
C PHE A 70 4.03 1.14 0.72
N VAL A 71 4.81 2.08 1.26
CA VAL A 71 5.38 1.99 2.61
C VAL A 71 4.36 2.50 3.64
N LEU A 72 4.00 1.66 4.62
CA LEU A 72 3.00 1.97 5.64
C LEU A 72 3.49 2.98 6.73
N THR A 73 4.06 4.13 6.36
CA THR A 73 4.19 5.25 7.33
C THR A 73 2.83 5.93 7.50
N GLU A 74 2.45 6.27 8.74
CA GLU A 74 1.14 6.87 9.06
C GLU A 74 0.88 8.15 8.23
N SER A 75 1.94 8.85 7.83
CA SER A 75 1.96 10.01 6.92
C SER A 75 1.71 9.63 5.44
N ALA A 76 2.49 8.70 4.88
CA ALA A 76 2.41 8.37 3.44
C ALA A 76 1.09 7.65 3.06
N VAL A 77 0.54 6.86 3.98
CA VAL A 77 -0.74 6.16 3.78
C VAL A 77 -1.86 7.14 3.44
N ASN A 78 -1.95 8.25 4.18
CA ASN A 78 -3.03 9.22 4.03
C ASN A 78 -3.00 9.99 2.69
N LEU A 79 -1.82 10.11 2.07
CA LEU A 79 -1.66 10.77 0.76
C LEU A 79 -2.35 9.99 -0.36
N TYR A 80 -2.06 8.69 -0.51
CA TYR A 80 -2.60 7.91 -1.63
C TYR A 80 -3.96 7.25 -1.37
N THR A 81 -4.27 6.79 -0.14
CA THR A 81 -5.55 6.09 0.11
C THR A 81 -6.76 6.99 -0.03
N ARG A 82 -6.61 8.31 0.10
CA ARG A 82 -7.68 9.29 -0.11
C ARG A 82 -7.58 10.07 -1.43
N GLN A 83 -6.49 9.96 -2.18
CA GLN A 83 -6.43 10.42 -3.57
C GLN A 83 -7.06 9.40 -4.54
N SER A 84 -7.34 8.17 -4.10
CA SER A 84 -7.93 7.12 -4.95
C SER A 84 -9.41 6.79 -4.67
N LEU A 85 -9.97 7.20 -3.51
CA LEU A 85 -11.21 6.67 -2.94
C LEU A 85 -12.07 7.75 -2.23
N PRO A 86 -13.38 7.94 -2.58
CA PRO A 86 -14.22 9.12 -2.26
C PRO A 86 -14.26 9.69 -0.82
N SER A 87 -14.39 11.01 -0.72
CA SER A 87 -14.37 11.77 0.53
C SER A 87 -15.62 11.59 1.41
N LYS A 88 -15.37 11.55 2.74
CA LYS A 88 -16.26 12.19 3.72
C LYS A 88 -15.42 12.99 4.74
N SER A 89 -16.01 14.08 5.21
CA SER A 89 -15.35 15.13 5.97
C SER A 89 -15.18 14.81 7.46
N SER A 90 -14.14 15.39 8.05
CA SER A 90 -13.77 15.29 9.47
C SER A 90 -14.51 16.27 10.37
N LYS A 91 -14.56 15.95 11.67
CA LYS A 91 -14.20 16.88 12.76
C LYS A 91 -13.35 16.13 13.80
N ASP A 92 -12.18 16.70 14.08
CA ASP A 92 -11.70 17.20 15.37
C ASP A 92 -12.18 16.45 16.65
N ASP A 93 -11.34 16.15 17.65
CA ASP A 93 -9.97 16.63 17.88
C ASP A 93 -9.14 15.70 18.79
N GLY A 94 -7.87 16.06 19.02
CA GLY A 94 -7.09 15.74 20.22
C GLY A 94 -6.42 14.36 20.32
N ILE A 95 -5.09 14.32 20.17
CA ILE A 95 -4.17 13.26 20.66
C ILE A 95 -2.91 13.95 21.22
N LYS A 96 -2.32 13.40 22.30
CA LYS A 96 -0.95 13.70 22.75
C LYS A 96 -0.07 12.45 22.63
N ASN A 97 1.23 12.66 22.46
CA ASN A 97 2.19 11.64 22.03
C ASN A 97 2.55 10.62 23.13
N GLY A 98 2.93 9.42 22.70
CA GLY A 98 3.60 8.38 23.49
C GLY A 98 4.28 7.41 22.51
N ASP A 99 5.61 7.34 22.56
CA ASP A 99 6.45 6.75 21.50
C ASP A 99 6.68 5.23 21.68
N ASP A 100 6.61 4.45 20.59
CA ASP A 100 7.59 3.38 20.27
C ASP A 100 7.46 2.91 18.80
N TYR A 101 8.48 2.24 18.27
CA TYR A 101 8.67 2.02 16.84
C TYR A 101 8.45 0.60 16.33
N THR A 102 7.49 0.48 15.40
CA THR A 102 7.42 -0.63 14.45
C THR A 102 7.97 -0.22 13.09
N THR A 103 8.70 -1.11 12.42
CA THR A 103 9.11 -0.91 11.02
C THR A 103 7.93 -1.24 10.11
N PRO A 104 7.56 -0.37 9.16
CA PRO A 104 6.33 -0.53 8.39
C PRO A 104 6.42 -1.73 7.44
N SER A 105 5.36 -2.54 7.39
CA SER A 105 5.17 -3.52 6.32
C SER A 105 4.93 -2.82 4.97
N LEU A 106 5.22 -3.53 3.89
CA LEU A 106 4.94 -3.07 2.52
C LEU A 106 3.65 -3.67 1.98
N SER A 107 2.93 -2.86 1.21
CA SER A 107 2.01 -3.34 0.19
C SER A 107 2.41 -2.78 -1.18
N TYR A 108 1.73 -3.23 -2.24
CA TYR A 108 1.97 -2.81 -3.61
C TYR A 108 0.64 -2.44 -4.25
N ILE A 109 0.63 -1.35 -5.02
CA ILE A 109 -0.56 -0.86 -5.72
C ILE A 109 -0.18 -0.59 -7.17
N GLY A 110 -1.02 -1.06 -8.12
CA GLY A 110 -0.84 -0.90 -9.57
C GLY A 110 -0.42 -2.19 -10.28
N SER A 111 -0.09 -2.08 -11.57
CA SER A 111 0.35 -3.16 -12.46
C SER A 111 1.56 -2.73 -13.30
N GLU A 112 2.25 -3.68 -13.93
CA GLU A 112 3.20 -3.37 -15.01
C GLU A 112 2.48 -3.00 -16.31
N ASP A 113 1.31 -3.59 -16.59
CA ASP A 113 0.44 -3.11 -17.67
C ASP A 113 -0.30 -1.84 -17.21
N CYS A 114 0.36 -0.69 -17.35
CA CYS A 114 -0.13 0.59 -16.84
C CYS A 114 -0.05 1.76 -17.82
N LEU A 115 0.40 1.54 -19.07
CA LEU A 115 0.69 2.62 -20.03
C LEU A 115 -0.58 3.13 -20.74
N TYR A 116 -1.45 3.71 -19.92
CA TYR A 116 -2.76 4.23 -20.24
C TYR A 116 -2.83 5.76 -20.09
N LEU A 117 -3.70 6.38 -20.89
CA LEU A 117 -4.09 7.78 -20.78
C LEU A 117 -5.61 7.96 -20.80
N ASN A 118 -6.05 9.13 -20.37
CA ASN A 118 -7.44 9.57 -20.32
C ASN A 118 -7.56 10.92 -21.04
N VAL A 119 -8.68 11.15 -21.72
CA VAL A 119 -8.98 12.39 -22.47
C VAL A 119 -10.34 12.93 -22.04
N TYR A 120 -10.39 14.21 -21.70
CA TYR A 120 -11.58 14.94 -21.29
C TYR A 120 -11.76 16.16 -22.20
N THR A 121 -12.96 16.34 -22.75
CA THR A 121 -13.25 17.43 -23.70
C THR A 121 -14.67 17.95 -23.52
N PRO A 122 -14.91 19.28 -23.54
CA PRO A 122 -16.25 19.84 -23.42
C PRO A 122 -17.15 19.53 -24.62
N LEU A 123 -16.59 19.15 -25.79
CA LEU A 123 -17.37 18.87 -27.00
C LEU A 123 -16.67 17.92 -27.97
N LEU A 124 -17.47 17.17 -28.73
CA LEU A 124 -17.03 16.28 -29.82
C LEU A 124 -17.43 16.78 -31.21
N SER A 125 -18.22 17.85 -31.29
CA SER A 125 -18.69 18.47 -32.54
C SER A 125 -19.09 19.92 -32.32
N ASN A 126 -18.71 20.81 -33.24
CA ASN A 126 -19.25 22.17 -33.39
C ASN A 126 -19.37 22.51 -34.89
N SER A 127 -20.24 23.47 -35.25
CA SER A 127 -20.43 23.93 -36.64
C SER A 127 -19.11 24.33 -37.31
N ASP A 128 -18.26 25.06 -36.57
CA ASP A 128 -17.16 25.83 -37.15
C ASP A 128 -15.84 25.05 -37.25
N LYS A 129 -15.83 23.78 -36.82
CA LYS A 129 -14.65 22.88 -36.82
C LYS A 129 -13.41 23.35 -36.03
N THR A 130 -13.53 24.45 -35.26
CA THR A 130 -12.45 25.04 -34.45
C THR A 130 -11.99 24.12 -33.31
N LEU A 131 -10.83 23.47 -33.49
CA LEU A 131 -10.16 22.66 -32.47
C LEU A 131 -9.75 23.48 -31.25
N LYS A 132 -9.84 22.88 -30.06
CA LYS A 132 -9.55 23.50 -28.76
C LYS A 132 -8.10 23.26 -28.32
N PRO A 133 -7.47 24.15 -27.52
CA PRO A 133 -6.16 23.91 -26.94
C PRO A 133 -6.13 22.64 -26.09
N VAL A 134 -4.99 21.95 -26.06
CA VAL A 134 -4.80 20.72 -25.30
C VAL A 134 -3.90 21.00 -24.09
N MET A 135 -4.25 20.46 -22.93
CA MET A 135 -3.43 20.46 -21.73
C MET A 135 -3.11 19.01 -21.35
N VAL A 136 -1.83 18.69 -21.12
CA VAL A 136 -1.34 17.33 -20.89
C VAL A 136 -0.64 17.26 -19.54
N TRP A 137 -1.26 16.55 -18.60
CA TRP A 137 -0.79 16.42 -17.22
C TRP A 137 0.20 15.27 -17.05
N PHE A 138 1.32 15.57 -16.39
CA PHE A 138 2.27 14.61 -15.87
C PHE A 138 2.26 14.68 -14.33
N HIS A 139 1.80 13.62 -13.69
CA HIS A 139 1.71 13.54 -12.23
C HIS A 139 3.08 13.59 -11.56
N GLY A 140 3.10 14.06 -10.30
CA GLY A 140 4.27 14.06 -9.43
C GLY A 140 4.62 12.68 -8.86
N GLY A 141 5.27 12.68 -7.69
CA GLY A 141 5.61 11.45 -6.94
C GLY A 141 7.06 10.97 -7.05
N ALA A 142 8.03 11.90 -7.08
CA ALA A 142 9.47 11.61 -7.00
C ALA A 142 10.03 10.57 -8.01
N PHE A 143 9.36 10.36 -9.16
CA PHE A 143 9.62 9.29 -10.13
C PHE A 143 9.45 7.85 -9.59
N ALA A 144 8.93 7.67 -8.38
CA ALA A 144 8.80 6.38 -7.70
C ALA A 144 7.33 6.01 -7.34
N MET A 145 6.42 6.99 -7.34
CA MET A 145 4.99 6.84 -7.11
C MET A 145 4.19 7.78 -8.03
N GLY A 146 2.88 7.56 -8.21
CA GLY A 146 2.00 8.47 -8.96
C GLY A 146 0.95 7.78 -9.85
N SER A 147 -0.07 8.55 -10.23
CA SER A 147 -1.13 8.12 -11.16
C SER A 147 -1.86 9.32 -11.78
N GLY A 148 -2.13 9.24 -13.08
CA GLY A 148 -3.01 10.14 -13.83
C GLY A 148 -4.48 9.66 -13.91
N SER A 149 -4.89 8.73 -13.05
CA SER A 149 -6.28 8.27 -12.91
C SER A 149 -7.24 9.42 -12.61
N SER A 150 -8.51 9.32 -13.05
CA SER A 150 -9.51 10.35 -12.69
C SER A 150 -9.91 10.37 -11.22
N ASN A 151 -9.42 9.44 -10.41
CA ASN A 151 -9.65 9.45 -8.97
C ASN A 151 -8.68 10.43 -8.29
N THR A 152 -7.42 10.41 -8.73
CA THR A 152 -6.31 11.25 -8.26
C THR A 152 -6.33 12.63 -8.91
N GLU A 153 -6.54 12.68 -10.23
CA GLU A 153 -6.46 13.87 -11.08
C GLU A 153 -7.82 14.11 -11.78
N GLY A 154 -8.89 14.27 -11.00
CA GLY A 154 -10.25 14.44 -11.54
C GLY A 154 -10.44 15.78 -12.27
N PRO A 155 -11.02 15.78 -13.48
CA PRO A 155 -10.97 16.90 -14.42
C PRO A 155 -12.00 18.02 -14.14
N GLU A 156 -12.84 17.89 -13.12
CA GLU A 156 -14.09 18.66 -12.96
C GLU A 156 -13.89 20.18 -12.85
N PHE A 157 -12.77 20.65 -12.30
CA PHE A 157 -12.44 22.07 -12.23
C PHE A 157 -11.95 22.60 -13.61
N ILE A 158 -10.99 21.94 -14.25
CA ILE A 158 -10.46 22.36 -15.57
C ILE A 158 -11.53 22.27 -16.67
N MET A 159 -12.46 21.31 -16.60
CA MET A 159 -13.59 21.17 -17.53
C MET A 159 -14.69 22.23 -17.39
N THR A 160 -14.51 23.24 -16.53
CA THR A 160 -15.26 24.51 -16.60
C THR A 160 -14.83 25.39 -17.79
N LYS A 161 -13.68 25.08 -18.41
CA LYS A 161 -13.04 25.89 -19.46
C LYS A 161 -13.01 25.19 -20.81
N ASN A 162 -12.80 25.98 -21.86
CA ASN A 162 -12.83 25.55 -23.27
C ASN A 162 -11.51 24.89 -23.74
N VAL A 163 -11.02 23.89 -23.01
CA VAL A 163 -9.77 23.14 -23.31
C VAL A 163 -10.04 21.64 -23.37
N VAL A 164 -9.15 20.88 -24.02
CA VAL A 164 -9.08 19.41 -23.89
C VAL A 164 -8.01 19.08 -22.86
N LEU A 165 -8.35 18.29 -21.84
CA LEU A 165 -7.40 17.81 -20.83
C LEU A 165 -7.04 16.35 -21.11
N VAL A 166 -5.76 16.02 -21.00
CA VAL A 166 -5.23 14.66 -21.07
C VAL A 166 -4.46 14.38 -19.78
N THR A 167 -4.75 13.26 -19.13
CA THR A 167 -3.98 12.74 -17.98
C THR A 167 -3.44 11.35 -18.31
N LEU A 168 -2.26 10.98 -17.81
CA LEU A 168 -1.62 9.72 -18.20
C LEU A 168 -0.73 9.11 -17.11
N ASN A 169 -0.57 7.79 -17.17
CA ASN A 169 0.34 7.01 -16.36
C ASN A 169 1.66 6.78 -17.14
N TYR A 170 2.80 6.78 -16.45
CA TYR A 170 4.13 6.47 -17.01
C TYR A 170 4.93 5.59 -16.02
N ARG A 171 5.91 4.79 -16.47
CA ARG A 171 6.63 3.88 -15.56
C ARG A 171 7.45 4.62 -14.51
N LEU A 172 7.48 4.02 -13.33
CA LEU A 172 8.07 4.54 -12.09
C LEU A 172 9.13 3.58 -11.55
N GLY A 173 9.94 4.07 -10.60
CA GLY A 173 10.93 3.24 -9.90
C GLY A 173 11.98 2.63 -10.83
N LEU A 174 12.53 1.48 -10.45
CA LEU A 174 13.45 0.73 -11.31
C LEU A 174 12.83 0.37 -12.68
N LEU A 175 11.52 0.12 -12.75
CA LEU A 175 10.81 -0.21 -13.99
C LEU A 175 10.85 0.95 -15.01
N GLY A 176 10.86 2.20 -14.53
CA GLY A 176 10.94 3.41 -15.34
C GLY A 176 12.35 3.96 -15.57
N PHE A 177 13.31 3.68 -14.66
CA PHE A 177 14.58 4.43 -14.60
C PHE A 177 15.85 3.57 -14.47
N LEU A 178 15.76 2.24 -14.56
CA LEU A 178 16.94 1.38 -14.72
C LEU A 178 17.82 1.82 -15.92
N SER A 179 19.13 1.94 -15.70
CA SER A 179 20.12 2.37 -16.70
C SER A 179 21.38 1.51 -16.67
N PHE A 180 21.82 1.12 -17.86
CA PHE A 180 23.07 0.41 -18.13
C PHE A 180 23.93 1.19 -19.15
N GLU A 181 25.25 0.94 -19.15
CA GLU A 181 26.20 1.55 -20.07
C GLU A 181 26.25 0.83 -21.43
N ASP A 182 26.08 -0.50 -21.43
CA ASP A 182 26.00 -1.34 -22.62
C ASP A 182 24.71 -1.04 -23.42
N THR A 183 24.84 -0.21 -24.44
CA THR A 183 23.75 0.19 -25.33
C THR A 183 23.18 -0.97 -26.14
N SER A 184 23.88 -2.12 -26.26
CA SER A 184 23.35 -3.31 -26.94
C SER A 184 22.23 -4.01 -26.16
N LEU A 185 22.06 -3.69 -24.87
CA LEU A 185 20.99 -4.21 -24.02
C LEU A 185 19.65 -3.50 -24.23
N GLU A 186 19.64 -2.33 -24.90
CA GLU A 186 18.47 -1.46 -25.09
C GLU A 186 17.83 -0.94 -23.79
N VAL A 187 18.59 -0.91 -22.69
CA VAL A 187 18.20 -0.31 -21.39
C VAL A 187 19.16 0.84 -21.00
N PRO A 188 19.29 1.91 -21.81
CA PRO A 188 20.20 3.02 -21.53
C PRO A 188 19.71 3.94 -20.38
N GLY A 189 18.42 3.90 -20.03
CA GLY A 189 17.80 4.75 -19.01
C GLY A 189 16.44 5.31 -19.44
N ASN A 190 15.82 6.11 -18.56
CA ASN A 190 14.69 7.01 -18.83
C ASN A 190 13.46 6.38 -19.53
N ALA A 191 13.17 5.09 -19.30
CA ALA A 191 12.02 4.42 -19.88
C ALA A 191 10.69 5.15 -19.55
N GLY A 192 10.53 5.64 -18.31
CA GLY A 192 9.38 6.43 -17.87
C GLY A 192 9.21 7.77 -18.59
N LEU A 193 10.31 8.46 -18.94
CA LEU A 193 10.22 9.67 -19.78
C LEU A 193 9.91 9.32 -21.24
N LYS A 194 10.39 8.17 -21.73
CA LYS A 194 10.09 7.70 -23.10
C LYS A 194 8.62 7.27 -23.24
N ASP A 195 8.00 6.80 -22.15
CA ASP A 195 6.54 6.59 -22.06
C ASP A 195 5.79 7.91 -22.30
N GLN A 196 6.20 8.98 -21.62
CA GLN A 196 5.64 10.32 -21.82
C GLN A 196 5.83 10.84 -23.26
N VAL A 197 6.99 10.60 -23.89
CA VAL A 197 7.21 10.94 -25.32
C VAL A 197 6.28 10.15 -26.24
N LEU A 198 6.02 8.87 -25.95
CA LEU A 198 5.10 8.06 -26.74
C LEU A 198 3.63 8.50 -26.55
N ALA A 199 3.24 8.87 -25.33
CA ALA A 199 1.92 9.46 -25.07
C ALA A 199 1.74 10.80 -25.82
N LEU A 200 2.76 11.66 -25.83
CA LEU A 200 2.75 12.91 -26.62
C LEU A 200 2.66 12.65 -28.13
N LYS A 201 3.33 11.62 -28.65
CA LYS A 201 3.16 11.18 -30.05
C LYS A 201 1.75 10.66 -30.33
N TRP A 202 1.16 9.89 -29.41
CA TRP A 202 -0.24 9.46 -29.51
C TRP A 202 -1.20 10.66 -29.54
N ILE A 203 -0.95 11.70 -28.72
CA ILE A 203 -1.74 12.94 -28.70
C ILE A 203 -1.65 13.66 -30.05
N GLN A 204 -0.45 13.81 -30.62
CA GLN A 204 -0.25 14.39 -31.95
C GLN A 204 -1.03 13.64 -33.05
N GLU A 205 -1.09 12.31 -32.98
CA GLU A 205 -1.81 11.49 -33.97
C GLU A 205 -3.35 11.46 -33.77
N ASN A 206 -3.85 11.62 -32.54
CA ASN A 206 -5.23 11.25 -32.20
C ASN A 206 -6.09 12.36 -31.58
N ILE A 207 -5.51 13.43 -31.01
CA ILE A 207 -6.27 14.36 -30.15
C ILE A 207 -7.32 15.19 -30.92
N SER A 208 -7.15 15.35 -32.23
CA SER A 208 -8.13 15.97 -33.13
C SER A 208 -9.48 15.26 -33.15
N GLN A 209 -9.50 13.95 -32.88
CA GLN A 209 -10.71 13.12 -32.79
C GLN A 209 -11.53 13.40 -31.51
N PHE A 210 -10.90 14.06 -30.52
CA PHE A 210 -11.52 14.57 -29.29
C PHE A 210 -11.68 16.11 -29.33
N TYR A 211 -11.60 16.69 -30.53
CA TYR A 211 -11.65 18.13 -30.79
C TYR A 211 -10.44 18.94 -30.26
N GLY A 212 -9.35 18.28 -29.86
CA GLY A 212 -8.12 18.95 -29.44
C GLY A 212 -7.22 19.37 -30.62
N ASN A 213 -6.48 20.46 -30.45
CA ASN A 213 -5.56 20.99 -31.44
C ASN A 213 -4.13 20.46 -31.19
N PRO A 214 -3.60 19.54 -32.02
CA PRO A 214 -2.23 19.05 -31.87
C PRO A 214 -1.18 20.17 -32.02
N ASN A 215 -1.50 21.25 -32.73
CA ASN A 215 -0.65 22.43 -32.91
C ASN A 215 -0.82 23.50 -31.80
N ASN A 216 -1.53 23.19 -30.70
CA ASN A 216 -1.59 24.05 -29.51
C ASN A 216 -1.72 23.19 -28.24
N VAL A 217 -0.64 22.46 -27.93
CA VAL A 217 -0.52 21.54 -26.78
C VAL A 217 0.34 22.20 -25.70
N THR A 218 -0.18 22.28 -24.48
CA THR A 218 0.53 22.71 -23.25
C THR A 218 0.82 21.49 -22.41
N ILE A 219 2.08 21.26 -22.05
CA ILE A 219 2.46 20.22 -21.08
C ILE A 219 2.56 20.82 -19.67
N PHE A 220 2.02 20.15 -18.66
CA PHE A 220 2.08 20.62 -17.27
C PHE A 220 2.21 19.48 -16.27
N GLY A 221 2.76 19.78 -15.10
CA GLY A 221 2.99 18.79 -14.05
C GLY A 221 3.45 19.42 -12.74
N VAL A 222 3.39 18.65 -11.66
CA VAL A 222 3.86 19.01 -10.32
C VAL A 222 5.07 18.17 -9.91
N SER A 223 6.01 18.72 -9.14
CA SER A 223 7.09 17.96 -8.51
C SER A 223 7.92 17.19 -9.56
N ALA A 224 8.05 15.87 -9.45
CA ALA A 224 8.63 15.01 -10.49
C ALA A 224 8.00 15.17 -11.88
N GLY A 225 6.70 15.46 -11.97
CA GLY A 225 6.02 15.80 -13.22
C GLY A 225 6.45 17.14 -13.80
N ALA A 226 6.73 18.15 -12.97
CA ALA A 226 7.29 19.43 -13.40
C ALA A 226 8.74 19.27 -13.88
N ALA A 227 9.55 18.47 -13.18
CA ALA A 227 10.88 18.09 -13.65
C ALA A 227 10.81 17.27 -14.95
N ALA A 228 9.83 16.38 -15.11
CA ALA A 228 9.61 15.65 -16.35
C ALA A 228 9.22 16.57 -17.52
N VAL A 229 8.31 17.53 -17.31
CA VAL A 229 7.99 18.61 -18.26
C VAL A 229 9.23 19.39 -18.67
N HIS A 230 10.12 19.69 -17.71
CA HIS A 230 11.40 20.33 -18.00
C HIS A 230 12.31 19.41 -18.84
N TYR A 231 12.48 18.13 -18.48
CA TYR A 231 13.23 17.16 -19.29
C TYR A 231 12.68 17.02 -20.72
N LEU A 232 11.35 17.03 -20.88
CA LEU A 232 10.67 17.03 -22.19
C LEU A 232 10.99 18.31 -22.99
N MET A 233 11.23 19.45 -22.35
CA MET A 233 11.67 20.71 -22.96
C MET A 233 13.13 20.69 -23.44
N LEU A 234 14.02 19.93 -22.77
CA LEU A 234 15.43 19.81 -23.13
C LEU A 234 15.74 18.67 -24.11
N SER A 235 14.92 17.62 -24.12
CA SER A 235 15.13 16.43 -24.95
C SER A 235 14.85 16.71 -26.44
N PRO A 236 15.80 16.42 -27.37
CA PRO A 236 15.60 16.72 -28.79
C PRO A 236 14.55 15.84 -29.48
N ILE A 237 14.15 14.71 -28.88
CA ILE A 237 13.18 13.76 -29.48
C ILE A 237 11.71 14.15 -29.26
N THR A 238 11.45 15.29 -28.61
CA THR A 238 10.11 15.83 -28.35
C THR A 238 9.76 17.04 -29.24
N LYS A 239 10.67 17.42 -30.14
CA LYS A 239 10.55 18.62 -30.99
C LYS A 239 9.20 18.69 -31.72
N GLY A 240 8.40 19.71 -31.40
CA GLY A 240 7.09 19.95 -32.00
C GLY A 240 5.93 19.15 -31.40
N LEU A 241 6.16 18.29 -30.41
CA LEU A 241 5.08 17.56 -29.73
C LEU A 241 4.24 18.44 -28.79
N PHE A 242 4.79 19.58 -28.34
CA PHE A 242 4.12 20.57 -27.50
C PHE A 242 4.64 21.99 -27.79
N HIS A 243 3.91 22.97 -27.27
CA HIS A 243 3.94 24.38 -27.70
C HIS A 243 4.05 25.37 -26.52
N LYS A 244 3.85 24.91 -25.28
CA LYS A 244 3.98 25.66 -24.01
C LYS A 244 4.25 24.68 -22.86
N CYS A 245 4.78 25.17 -21.73
CA CYS A 245 4.96 24.37 -20.52
C CYS A 245 4.50 25.09 -19.23
N ILE A 246 4.07 24.32 -18.22
CA ILE A 246 3.84 24.81 -16.85
C ILE A 246 4.54 23.88 -15.85
N LEU A 247 5.42 24.43 -15.02
CA LEU A 247 6.26 23.70 -14.07
C LEU A 247 5.91 24.08 -12.63
N GLN A 248 5.21 23.21 -11.92
CA GLN A 248 4.76 23.46 -10.55
C GLN A 248 5.71 22.75 -9.56
N SER A 249 6.48 23.52 -8.77
CA SER A 249 7.37 23.00 -7.71
C SER A 249 8.39 21.93 -8.17
N GLY A 250 9.01 22.08 -9.35
CA GLY A 250 10.07 21.15 -9.78
C GLY A 250 10.77 21.50 -11.09
N CYS A 251 12.06 21.15 -11.19
CA CYS A 251 12.92 21.44 -12.35
C CYS A 251 14.13 20.48 -12.42
N VAL A 252 14.89 20.48 -13.52
CA VAL A 252 16.11 19.63 -13.64
C VAL A 252 17.24 20.04 -12.69
N PHE A 253 17.23 21.28 -12.18
CA PHE A 253 18.20 21.75 -11.17
C PHE A 253 17.85 21.28 -9.75
N SER A 254 16.65 20.75 -9.51
CA SER A 254 16.25 20.21 -8.21
C SER A 254 17.06 18.94 -7.90
N PRO A 255 17.61 18.77 -6.68
CA PRO A 255 18.59 17.71 -6.39
C PRO A 255 18.05 16.30 -6.56
N TRP A 256 16.76 16.08 -6.28
CA TRP A 256 16.07 14.81 -6.45
C TRP A 256 15.73 14.47 -7.92
N ALA A 257 15.95 15.39 -8.87
CA ALA A 257 15.52 15.28 -10.27
C ALA A 257 16.56 14.66 -11.21
N LYS A 258 17.73 14.28 -10.70
CA LYS A 258 18.79 13.61 -11.46
C LYS A 258 19.30 12.38 -10.71
N SER A 259 19.77 11.38 -11.45
CA SER A 259 20.31 10.13 -10.91
C SER A 259 21.76 9.84 -11.31
N HIS A 260 22.45 9.08 -10.45
CA HIS A 260 23.62 8.31 -10.85
C HIS A 260 23.20 7.10 -11.71
N ARG A 261 24.14 6.40 -12.36
CA ARG A 261 23.82 5.10 -12.97
C ARG A 261 23.54 4.06 -11.89
N THR A 262 22.55 3.20 -12.15
CA THR A 262 22.01 2.26 -11.17
C THR A 262 22.95 1.09 -10.84
N LEU A 263 23.91 0.75 -11.71
CA LEU A 263 24.71 -0.48 -11.61
C LEU A 263 25.43 -0.69 -10.24
N PRO A 264 26.20 0.27 -9.68
CA PRO A 264 26.95 0.03 -8.44
C PRO A 264 26.06 -0.12 -7.19
N PHE A 265 24.85 0.45 -7.25
CA PHE A 265 23.85 0.33 -6.20
C PHE A 265 23.10 -1.00 -6.31
N LEU A 266 22.81 -1.45 -7.53
CA LEU A 266 22.18 -2.74 -7.80
C LEU A 266 23.05 -3.93 -7.43
N THR A 267 24.34 -3.96 -7.82
CA THR A 267 25.22 -5.09 -7.45
C THR A 267 25.35 -5.24 -5.94
N LYS A 268 25.44 -4.11 -5.22
CA LYS A 268 25.44 -4.05 -3.76
C LYS A 268 24.11 -4.49 -3.13
N ALA A 269 22.97 -4.09 -3.69
CA ALA A 269 21.64 -4.44 -3.16
C ALA A 269 21.18 -5.87 -3.51
N LEU A 270 21.75 -6.45 -4.58
CA LEU A 270 21.58 -7.85 -5.02
C LEU A 270 22.56 -8.83 -4.33
N GLU A 271 23.59 -8.33 -3.64
CA GLU A 271 24.66 -9.13 -3.02
C GLU A 271 25.40 -10.02 -4.05
N ILE A 272 25.81 -9.43 -5.18
CA ILE A 272 26.50 -10.13 -6.29
C ILE A 272 27.84 -9.49 -6.68
N ASP A 273 28.84 -10.33 -6.92
CA ASP A 273 30.20 -9.92 -7.31
C ASP A 273 30.39 -9.66 -8.82
N THR A 274 29.34 -9.80 -9.63
CA THR A 274 29.39 -9.56 -11.09
C THR A 274 29.00 -8.13 -11.43
N THR A 275 29.80 -7.47 -12.27
CA THR A 275 29.50 -6.17 -12.89
C THR A 275 28.90 -6.32 -14.30
N ASN A 276 28.63 -7.54 -14.76
CA ASN A 276 28.15 -7.79 -16.11
C ASN A 276 26.67 -7.38 -16.27
N GLU A 277 26.43 -6.23 -16.88
CA GLU A 277 25.10 -5.63 -17.04
C GLU A 277 24.11 -6.57 -17.75
N LYS A 278 24.56 -7.39 -18.71
CA LYS A 278 23.70 -8.40 -19.37
C LYS A 278 23.20 -9.46 -18.38
N GLN A 279 24.09 -10.01 -17.54
CA GLN A 279 23.70 -10.97 -16.50
C GLN A 279 22.72 -10.34 -15.51
N ILE A 280 22.91 -9.08 -15.15
CA ILE A 280 22.05 -8.35 -14.20
C ILE A 280 20.68 -8.06 -14.84
N LEU A 281 20.62 -7.60 -16.09
CA LEU A 281 19.36 -7.46 -16.84
C LEU A 281 18.62 -8.80 -16.93
N GLU A 282 19.34 -9.89 -17.22
CA GLU A 282 18.79 -11.24 -17.26
C GLU A 282 18.30 -11.76 -15.90
N ILE A 283 18.73 -11.19 -14.77
CA ILE A 283 18.17 -11.44 -13.45
C ILE A 283 16.91 -10.58 -13.24
N LEU A 284 17.01 -9.26 -13.46
CA LEU A 284 15.93 -8.30 -13.20
C LEU A 284 14.69 -8.52 -14.11
N GLN A 285 14.88 -8.99 -15.34
CA GLN A 285 13.76 -9.36 -16.24
C GLN A 285 13.07 -10.68 -15.85
N LYS A 286 13.71 -11.53 -15.04
CA LYS A 286 13.15 -12.81 -14.54
C LYS A 286 12.66 -12.73 -13.09
N MET A 287 13.00 -11.66 -12.38
CA MET A 287 12.59 -11.37 -11.01
C MET A 287 11.08 -11.04 -10.95
N PRO A 288 10.33 -11.51 -9.93
CA PRO A 288 8.99 -11.03 -9.62
C PRO A 288 8.98 -9.51 -9.41
N VAL A 289 7.86 -8.85 -9.71
CA VAL A 289 7.82 -7.37 -9.65
C VAL A 289 7.84 -6.87 -8.21
N GLU A 290 7.32 -7.66 -7.27
CA GLU A 290 7.38 -7.44 -5.84
C GLU A 290 8.84 -7.49 -5.34
N GLU A 291 9.62 -8.49 -5.79
CA GLU A 291 11.05 -8.60 -5.47
C GLU A 291 11.88 -7.43 -6.06
N LEU A 292 11.50 -6.90 -7.23
CA LEU A 292 12.09 -5.67 -7.79
C LEU A 292 11.79 -4.43 -6.92
N LEU A 293 10.61 -4.36 -6.31
CA LEU A 293 10.21 -3.25 -5.45
C LEU A 293 10.82 -3.36 -4.03
N GLU A 294 11.00 -4.58 -3.50
CA GLU A 294 11.83 -4.81 -2.31
C GLU A 294 13.31 -4.44 -2.58
N LEU A 295 13.84 -4.80 -3.74
CA LEU A 295 15.20 -4.43 -4.16
C LEU A 295 15.36 -2.91 -4.26
N GLN A 296 14.36 -2.21 -4.81
CA GLN A 296 14.31 -0.75 -4.84
C GLN A 296 14.39 -0.13 -3.45
N LEU A 297 13.75 -0.70 -2.42
CA LEU A 297 13.88 -0.17 -1.04
C LEU A 297 15.22 -0.47 -0.36
N LYS A 298 15.99 -1.46 -0.82
CA LYS A 298 17.37 -1.65 -0.35
C LYS A 298 18.33 -0.58 -0.89
N ILE A 299 17.98 0.04 -2.02
CA ILE A 299 18.71 1.17 -2.58
C ILE A 299 18.35 2.41 -1.75
N LYS A 300 19.31 2.92 -0.98
CA LYS A 300 19.08 4.13 -0.15
C LYS A 300 18.86 5.34 -1.05
N GLU A 301 17.64 5.84 -1.03
CA GLU A 301 17.28 7.14 -1.59
C GLU A 301 17.25 8.19 -0.49
N ASP A 302 17.70 9.40 -0.81
CA ASP A 302 17.78 10.54 0.10
C ASP A 302 17.38 11.80 -0.68
N PHE A 303 16.81 12.79 0.01
CA PHE A 303 16.38 14.07 -0.54
C PHE A 303 17.34 15.23 -0.18
N GLU A 304 18.45 14.94 0.51
CA GLU A 304 19.51 15.91 0.82
C GLU A 304 20.10 16.57 -0.45
N PRO A 305 20.16 17.93 -0.54
CA PRO A 305 20.63 18.66 -1.74
C PRO A 305 22.02 18.33 -2.29
N SER A 306 22.87 17.73 -1.46
CA SER A 306 24.23 17.28 -1.78
C SER A 306 24.31 15.87 -2.40
N HIS A 307 23.23 15.07 -2.34
CA HIS A 307 23.19 13.72 -2.90
C HIS A 307 22.38 13.68 -4.20
N ILE A 308 22.92 13.01 -5.22
CA ILE A 308 22.19 12.68 -6.45
C ILE A 308 21.50 11.33 -6.21
N ARG A 309 20.22 11.21 -6.56
CA ARG A 309 19.41 10.01 -6.24
C ARG A 309 19.82 8.76 -7.01
N CYS A 310 19.37 7.61 -6.54
CA CYS A 310 19.65 6.32 -7.19
C CYS A 310 18.57 5.92 -8.20
N ILE A 311 17.37 6.50 -8.13
CA ILE A 311 16.29 6.31 -9.10
C ILE A 311 15.64 7.66 -9.46
N ALA A 312 16.10 8.25 -10.55
CA ALA A 312 15.54 9.45 -11.18
C ALA A 312 16.02 9.49 -12.66
N PRO A 313 15.69 10.52 -13.47
CA PRO A 313 16.25 10.68 -14.80
C PRO A 313 17.79 10.73 -14.82
N VAL A 314 18.39 10.18 -15.88
CA VAL A 314 19.85 10.02 -16.04
C VAL A 314 20.30 10.52 -17.41
N VAL A 315 21.56 10.94 -17.55
CA VAL A 315 22.16 11.23 -18.87
C VAL A 315 22.60 9.91 -19.51
N GLU A 316 22.09 9.63 -20.70
CA GLU A 316 22.25 8.33 -21.36
C GLU A 316 23.47 8.27 -22.28
N ASN A 317 23.96 7.05 -22.52
CA ASN A 317 24.88 6.79 -23.63
C ASN A 317 24.14 6.95 -24.97
N THR A 318 24.83 7.51 -25.97
CA THR A 318 24.29 7.72 -27.31
C THR A 318 23.78 6.41 -27.91
N SER A 319 22.48 6.35 -28.19
CA SER A 319 21.80 5.20 -28.80
C SER A 319 20.61 5.69 -29.63
N SER A 320 20.09 4.84 -30.51
CA SER A 320 18.89 5.11 -31.33
C SER A 320 17.62 5.38 -30.51
N THR A 321 17.61 5.00 -29.23
CA THR A 321 16.49 5.15 -28.30
C THR A 321 16.79 6.11 -27.14
N ALA A 322 17.89 6.88 -27.20
CA ALA A 322 18.26 7.79 -26.11
C ALA A 322 17.28 8.97 -25.99
N PHE A 323 16.89 9.31 -24.75
CA PHE A 323 16.04 10.48 -24.48
C PHE A 323 16.89 11.76 -24.30
N ILE A 324 18.03 11.67 -23.59
CA ILE A 324 18.92 12.81 -23.34
C ILE A 324 20.37 12.32 -23.16
N THR A 325 21.32 12.96 -23.83
CA THR A 325 22.75 12.54 -23.88
C THR A 325 23.73 13.69 -23.62
N GLU A 326 23.23 14.87 -23.26
CA GLU A 326 24.00 16.05 -22.85
C GLU A 326 23.46 16.49 -21.47
N GLU A 327 24.31 17.08 -20.64
CA GLU A 327 23.92 17.52 -19.29
C GLU A 327 22.83 18.62 -19.35
N PRO A 328 21.73 18.53 -18.58
CA PRO A 328 20.65 19.51 -18.60
C PRO A 328 21.11 20.96 -18.40
N GLU A 329 22.04 21.19 -17.46
CA GLU A 329 22.71 22.49 -17.24
C GLU A 329 23.29 23.06 -18.54
N GLN A 330 23.98 22.22 -19.33
CA GLN A 330 24.68 22.61 -20.55
C GLN A 330 23.72 22.84 -21.72
N ILE A 331 22.65 22.04 -21.84
CA ILE A 331 21.60 22.25 -22.84
C ILE A 331 20.91 23.61 -22.61
N ILE A 332 20.62 23.96 -21.35
CA ILE A 332 20.00 25.24 -20.98
C ILE A 332 20.97 26.39 -21.28
N ILE A 333 22.20 26.35 -20.75
CA ILE A 333 23.21 27.42 -20.92
C ILE A 333 23.54 27.65 -22.41
N SER A 334 23.55 26.61 -23.23
CA SER A 334 23.78 26.72 -24.68
C SER A 334 22.53 27.05 -25.52
N GLY A 335 21.35 27.16 -24.90
CA GLY A 335 20.09 27.51 -25.59
C GLY A 335 19.53 26.42 -26.51
N LYS A 336 20.04 25.19 -26.48
CA LYS A 336 19.74 24.10 -27.45
C LYS A 336 18.40 23.37 -27.19
N TYR A 337 17.45 23.99 -26.52
CA TYR A 337 16.20 23.36 -26.06
C TYR A 337 14.97 23.83 -26.85
N HIS A 338 13.80 23.26 -26.54
CA HIS A 338 12.52 23.68 -27.11
C HIS A 338 12.03 24.95 -26.42
N ASN A 339 12.45 26.07 -26.98
CA ASN A 339 12.13 27.43 -26.56
C ASN A 339 10.62 27.71 -26.81
N VAL A 340 9.82 27.54 -25.76
CA VAL A 340 8.36 27.73 -25.71
C VAL A 340 7.98 28.63 -24.53
N PRO A 341 6.79 29.27 -24.54
CA PRO A 341 6.28 29.99 -23.37
C PRO A 341 6.20 29.07 -22.15
N MET A 342 6.56 29.61 -20.97
CA MET A 342 6.61 28.87 -19.71
C MET A 342 5.88 29.60 -18.59
N ILE A 343 5.07 28.88 -17.80
CA ILE A 343 4.80 29.23 -16.39
C ILE A 343 5.69 28.36 -15.51
N ILE A 344 6.27 28.92 -14.46
CA ILE A 344 7.02 28.18 -13.43
C ILE A 344 6.77 28.79 -12.06
N GLY A 345 6.76 28.00 -11.00
CA GLY A 345 6.58 28.52 -9.65
C GLY A 345 6.69 27.49 -8.54
N PHE A 346 6.43 27.96 -7.33
CA PHE A 346 6.63 27.25 -6.06
C PHE A 346 5.61 27.69 -5.02
N THR A 347 5.45 26.91 -3.94
CA THR A 347 4.54 27.22 -2.83
C THR A 347 5.26 27.99 -1.71
N SER A 348 4.55 28.76 -0.89
CA SER A 348 5.17 29.66 0.10
C SER A 348 5.87 28.95 1.28
N LYS A 349 5.71 27.63 1.40
CA LYS A 349 6.28 26.75 2.44
C LYS A 349 6.57 25.33 1.93
N GLU A 350 7.15 25.21 0.73
CA GLU A 350 7.57 23.93 0.11
C GLU A 350 8.10 22.91 1.14
N GLY A 351 9.06 23.31 1.99
CA GLY A 351 9.75 22.44 2.95
C GLY A 351 8.90 21.83 4.07
N ILE A 352 7.63 22.23 4.24
CA ILE A 352 6.68 21.49 5.11
C ILE A 352 6.59 20.02 4.68
N PHE A 353 6.77 19.72 3.39
CA PHE A 353 6.75 18.34 2.86
C PHE A 353 7.73 17.39 3.54
N THR A 354 8.82 17.92 4.12
CA THR A 354 9.87 17.07 4.73
C THR A 354 9.36 16.28 5.92
N ASP A 355 8.33 16.75 6.61
CA ASP A 355 7.70 16.02 7.72
C ASP A 355 7.01 14.71 7.28
N LEU A 356 6.71 14.51 5.99
CA LEU A 356 6.27 13.21 5.45
C LEU A 356 7.33 12.10 5.59
N TYR A 357 8.60 12.49 5.70
CA TYR A 357 9.78 11.62 5.78
C TYR A 357 10.48 11.74 7.15
N CYS A 358 10.01 12.63 8.04
CA CYS A 358 10.50 12.76 9.40
C CYS A 358 9.95 11.67 10.30
N ASP A 359 10.81 11.09 11.12
CA ASP A 359 10.46 9.97 11.99
C ASP A 359 9.88 10.50 13.33
N HIS A 360 8.57 10.78 13.35
CA HIS A 360 7.94 11.59 14.41
C HIS A 360 7.99 11.01 15.83
N SER A 361 7.89 9.68 15.97
CA SER A 361 7.94 8.96 17.26
C SER A 361 9.35 8.86 17.85
N LYS A 362 10.41 9.42 17.23
CA LYS A 362 11.75 9.48 17.86
C LYS A 362 11.83 10.61 18.88
N ASN A 363 10.89 11.55 18.85
CA ASN A 363 10.91 12.82 19.57
C ASN A 363 12.18 13.70 19.37
N ASP A 364 13.19 13.23 18.62
CA ASP A 364 14.36 14.01 18.22
C ASP A 364 14.00 15.01 17.11
N TYR A 365 14.27 16.30 17.38
CA TYR A 365 14.43 17.28 16.32
C TYR A 365 15.77 17.01 15.64
N VAL A 366 15.75 16.36 14.48
CA VAL A 366 16.98 16.04 13.74
C VAL A 366 17.65 17.34 13.32
N VAL A 367 18.76 17.66 13.99
CA VAL A 367 19.62 18.78 13.61
C VAL A 367 20.14 18.54 12.20
N PRO A 368 19.83 19.43 11.22
CA PRO A 368 20.27 19.23 9.85
C PRO A 368 21.80 19.34 9.79
N ASN A 369 22.44 18.42 9.06
CA ASN A 369 23.84 18.59 8.70
C ASN A 369 23.93 19.69 7.63
N PHE A 370 24.41 20.88 8.01
CA PHE A 370 24.47 22.01 7.08
C PHE A 370 25.44 21.78 5.89
N GLU A 371 26.37 20.83 5.97
CA GLU A 371 27.15 20.41 4.78
C GLU A 371 26.29 19.66 3.76
N THR A 372 25.25 18.92 4.17
CA THR A 372 24.39 18.19 3.22
C THR A 372 23.35 19.06 2.52
N LYS A 373 23.11 20.27 3.05
CA LYS A 373 22.27 21.33 2.46
C LYS A 373 22.98 22.17 1.41
N ILE A 374 24.30 21.99 1.22
CA ILE A 374 25.02 22.58 0.10
C ILE A 374 24.58 21.86 -1.17
N SER A 375 24.05 22.59 -2.14
CA SER A 375 23.62 22.02 -3.42
C SER A 375 24.81 21.39 -4.14
N HIS A 376 24.65 20.15 -4.62
CA HIS A 376 25.65 19.46 -5.46
C HIS A 376 26.07 20.29 -6.69
N ASN A 377 25.19 21.17 -7.20
CA ASN A 377 25.48 22.09 -8.31
C ASN A 377 26.55 23.13 -7.99
N ALA A 378 26.78 23.47 -6.71
CA ALA A 378 27.85 24.38 -6.28
C ALA A 378 29.26 23.77 -6.44
N LYS A 379 29.37 22.46 -6.72
CA LYS A 379 30.62 21.75 -7.05
C LYS A 379 31.71 21.86 -5.94
N ILE A 380 31.30 22.13 -4.70
CA ILE A 380 32.14 22.17 -3.49
C ILE A 380 32.38 20.74 -2.98
N ALA A 381 33.64 20.39 -2.71
CA ALA A 381 33.99 19.08 -2.13
C ALA A 381 33.50 18.96 -0.67
N LYS A 382 32.83 17.84 -0.36
CA LYS A 382 32.34 17.49 1.00
C LYS A 382 33.51 17.39 1.99
N GLU A 383 33.26 17.73 3.25
CA GLU A 383 34.24 17.76 4.36
C GLU A 383 35.46 18.69 4.18
N SER A 384 35.55 19.45 3.10
CA SER A 384 36.61 20.44 2.86
C SER A 384 36.52 21.64 3.83
N LYS A 385 37.61 22.43 3.93
CA LYS A 385 37.57 23.72 4.64
C LYS A 385 36.45 24.62 4.10
N LEU A 386 36.17 24.56 2.79
CA LEU A 386 35.13 25.35 2.15
C LEU A 386 33.71 24.87 2.45
N SER A 387 33.42 23.55 2.39
CA SER A 387 32.08 23.06 2.74
C SER A 387 31.73 23.40 4.19
N LYS A 388 32.68 23.27 5.12
CA LYS A 388 32.53 23.65 6.53
C LYS A 388 32.26 25.15 6.72
N ILE A 389 32.92 26.02 5.95
CA ILE A 389 32.63 27.47 5.94
C ILE A 389 31.22 27.75 5.38
N THR A 390 30.84 27.15 4.25
CA THR A 390 29.52 27.36 3.64
C THR A 390 28.39 26.81 4.50
N ALA A 391 28.57 25.65 5.12
CA ALA A 391 27.64 25.07 6.09
C ALA A 391 27.40 26.01 7.29
N ASN A 392 28.47 26.61 7.83
CA ASN A 392 28.35 27.61 8.89
C ASN A 392 27.64 28.89 8.42
N LYS A 393 27.84 29.33 7.17
CA LYS A 393 27.07 30.45 6.58
C LYS A 393 25.57 30.14 6.49
N ILE A 394 25.19 28.93 6.03
CA ILE A 394 23.78 28.48 5.97
C ILE A 394 23.18 28.45 7.38
N LYS A 395 23.88 27.85 8.35
CA LYS A 395 23.44 27.83 9.75
C LYS A 395 23.22 29.25 10.30
N GLN A 396 24.19 30.15 10.09
CA GLN A 396 24.10 31.52 10.60
C GLN A 396 22.96 32.31 9.94
N PHE A 397 22.64 32.06 8.68
CA PHE A 397 21.54 32.72 7.98
C PHE A 397 20.16 32.28 8.49
N TYR A 398 19.90 30.96 8.61
CA TYR A 398 18.57 30.46 9.02
C TYR A 398 18.33 30.48 10.53
N TYR A 399 19.37 30.28 11.34
CA TYR A 399 19.25 30.13 12.80
C TYR A 399 20.07 31.14 13.60
N GLY A 400 21.07 31.81 13.00
CA GLY A 400 21.98 32.70 13.71
C GLY A 400 22.59 32.03 14.95
N ASN A 401 22.44 32.70 16.09
CA ASN A 401 22.91 32.20 17.38
C ASN A 401 21.84 31.38 18.15
N HIS A 402 20.65 31.15 17.57
CA HIS A 402 19.56 30.43 18.25
C HIS A 402 19.82 28.92 18.32
N LYS A 403 19.42 28.31 19.44
CA LYS A 403 19.42 26.85 19.59
C LYS A 403 18.37 26.24 18.66
N MET A 404 18.76 25.24 17.88
CA MET A 404 17.87 24.53 16.95
C MET A 404 17.00 23.52 17.72
N CYS A 405 15.68 23.60 17.58
CA CYS A 405 14.70 22.82 18.33
C CYS A 405 13.32 22.82 17.66
N LYS A 406 12.37 22.02 18.18
CA LYS A 406 11.00 21.93 17.63
C LYS A 406 10.30 23.28 17.50
N ASP A 407 10.63 24.22 18.39
CA ASP A 407 10.06 25.57 18.44
C ASP A 407 10.52 26.47 17.28
N ASN A 408 11.57 26.10 16.54
CA ASN A 408 12.00 26.73 15.29
C ASN A 408 11.95 25.79 14.07
N LYS A 409 10.89 24.99 13.98
CA LYS A 409 10.51 24.24 12.76
C LYS A 409 10.35 25.11 11.50
N ASN A 410 9.83 26.34 11.63
CA ASN A 410 9.63 27.22 10.48
C ASN A 410 10.94 27.55 9.73
N GLN A 411 12.04 27.73 10.47
CA GLN A 411 13.39 27.94 9.92
C GLN A 411 13.88 26.71 9.15
N LEU A 412 13.59 25.50 9.66
CA LEU A 412 13.89 24.24 8.96
C LEU A 412 13.08 24.13 7.65
N TYR A 413 11.78 24.43 7.66
CA TYR A 413 10.95 24.37 6.45
C TYR A 413 11.37 25.40 5.40
N LEU A 414 11.83 26.59 5.81
CA LEU A 414 12.42 27.56 4.88
C LEU A 414 13.73 27.03 4.29
N LEU A 415 14.67 26.55 5.12
CA LEU A 415 15.94 25.95 4.66
C LEU A 415 15.72 24.77 3.69
N GLN A 416 14.79 23.87 4.00
CA GLN A 416 14.47 22.71 3.16
C GLN A 416 13.77 23.15 1.86
N GLY A 417 12.78 24.06 1.94
CA GLY A 417 12.06 24.58 0.78
C GLY A 417 12.98 25.31 -0.20
N ASP A 418 13.82 26.21 0.32
CA ASP A 418 14.76 26.98 -0.47
C ASP A 418 15.79 26.07 -1.16
N SER A 419 16.42 25.17 -0.42
CA SER A 419 17.51 24.33 -0.95
C SER A 419 17.07 23.20 -1.88
N ILE A 420 15.82 22.73 -1.77
CA ILE A 420 15.27 21.63 -2.57
C ILE A 420 14.43 22.15 -3.77
N PHE A 421 13.76 23.30 -3.63
CA PHE A 421 12.82 23.82 -4.64
C PHE A 421 13.06 25.28 -5.03
N GLU A 422 12.96 26.25 -4.11
CA GLU A 422 12.89 27.67 -4.50
C GLU A 422 14.18 28.14 -5.20
N TRP A 423 15.36 27.81 -4.68
CA TRP A 423 16.64 28.17 -5.30
C TRP A 423 16.89 27.44 -6.64
N PRO A 424 16.69 26.11 -6.77
CA PRO A 424 16.66 25.43 -8.07
C PRO A 424 15.70 26.06 -9.09
N ILE A 425 14.54 26.54 -8.67
CA ILE A 425 13.56 27.22 -9.52
C ILE A 425 14.06 28.63 -9.89
N MET A 426 14.67 29.39 -8.97
CA MET A 426 15.30 30.68 -9.30
C MET A 426 16.48 30.53 -10.28
N MET A 427 17.31 29.49 -10.13
CA MET A 427 18.35 29.16 -11.12
C MET A 427 17.73 28.84 -12.48
N THR A 428 16.70 27.99 -12.51
CA THR A 428 15.95 27.65 -13.74
C THR A 428 15.41 28.90 -14.44
N VAL A 429 14.76 29.80 -13.69
CA VAL A 429 14.23 31.07 -14.19
C VAL A 429 15.37 31.95 -14.74
N LYS A 430 16.45 32.14 -13.99
CA LYS A 430 17.58 32.99 -14.39
C LYS A 430 18.28 32.47 -15.66
N HIS A 431 18.60 31.18 -15.72
CA HIS A 431 19.25 30.58 -16.88
C HIS A 431 18.36 30.64 -18.12
N HIS A 432 17.07 30.27 -18.04
CA HIS A 432 16.16 30.42 -19.17
C HIS A 432 15.91 31.89 -19.55
N THR A 433 15.90 32.83 -18.61
CA THR A 433 15.76 34.27 -18.93
C THR A 433 17.00 34.81 -19.65
N ALA A 434 18.17 34.16 -19.51
CA ALA A 434 19.36 34.50 -20.28
C ALA A 434 19.28 34.06 -21.76
N THR A 435 18.71 32.87 -22.03
CA THR A 435 18.78 32.16 -23.32
C THR A 435 17.46 32.01 -24.08
N SER A 436 16.31 32.18 -23.42
CA SER A 436 14.97 32.07 -24.02
C SER A 436 14.63 33.29 -24.87
N THR A 437 13.77 33.07 -25.86
CA THR A 437 13.08 34.13 -26.62
C THR A 437 11.57 34.11 -26.38
N SER A 438 11.07 33.11 -25.65
CA SER A 438 9.67 32.98 -25.24
C SER A 438 9.47 33.53 -23.83
N PRO A 439 8.29 34.11 -23.51
CA PRO A 439 7.99 34.66 -22.20
C PRO A 439 7.96 33.59 -21.12
N ILE A 440 8.47 33.96 -19.94
CA ILE A 440 8.52 33.12 -18.74
C ILE A 440 7.74 33.85 -17.64
N TYR A 441 6.75 33.19 -17.06
CA TYR A 441 5.88 33.73 -16.01
C TYR A 441 6.17 33.02 -14.69
N LEU A 442 6.63 33.77 -13.70
CA LEU A 442 6.93 33.25 -12.37
C LEU A 442 5.71 33.42 -11.45
N TYR A 443 5.32 32.38 -10.71
CA TYR A 443 4.33 32.48 -9.63
C TYR A 443 4.86 31.97 -8.29
N LYS A 444 4.25 32.48 -7.22
CA LYS A 444 4.34 31.94 -5.87
C LYS A 444 2.91 31.61 -5.42
N PHE A 445 2.69 30.44 -4.83
CA PHE A 445 1.37 30.08 -4.28
C PHE A 445 1.39 30.19 -2.76
N SER A 446 0.60 31.12 -2.20
CA SER A 446 0.67 31.48 -0.77
C SER A 446 -0.61 31.19 0.03
N VAL A 447 -1.69 30.75 -0.62
CA VAL A 447 -2.98 30.43 0.01
C VAL A 447 -2.81 29.42 1.14
N ASP A 448 -3.58 29.62 2.22
CA ASP A 448 -3.62 28.77 3.39
C ASP A 448 -5.09 28.49 3.76
N ALA A 449 -5.71 27.53 3.07
CA ALA A 449 -7.15 27.26 3.11
C ALA A 449 -7.45 25.75 2.96
N ASN A 450 -8.73 25.34 2.90
CA ASN A 450 -9.10 23.93 3.06
C ASN A 450 -8.68 22.98 1.92
N LEU A 451 -8.25 23.51 0.77
CA LEU A 451 -7.73 22.73 -0.36
C LEU A 451 -6.20 22.64 -0.40
N ASN A 452 -5.50 23.16 0.62
CA ASN A 452 -4.10 22.84 0.91
C ASN A 452 -3.97 21.37 1.38
N LEU A 453 -4.20 20.43 0.48
CA LEU A 453 -4.32 19.00 0.79
C LEU A 453 -3.03 18.42 1.37
N ALA A 454 -1.86 18.75 0.82
CA ALA A 454 -0.58 18.22 1.26
C ALA A 454 -0.28 18.68 2.70
N LYS A 455 -0.43 19.98 2.98
CA LYS A 455 -0.33 20.53 4.35
C LYS A 455 -1.30 19.85 5.32
N LYS A 456 -2.54 19.63 4.89
CA LYS A 456 -3.61 19.04 5.71
C LYS A 456 -3.36 17.56 6.04
N TYR A 457 -2.71 16.79 5.17
CA TYR A 457 -2.25 15.43 5.51
C TYR A 457 -1.10 15.45 6.52
N ILE A 458 -0.16 16.38 6.36
CA ILE A 458 1.02 16.56 7.25
C ILE A 458 0.61 17.08 8.64
N ARG A 459 -0.58 17.69 8.76
CA ARG A 459 -1.10 18.34 9.99
C ARG A 459 -0.20 19.48 10.48
N SER A 460 0.47 20.17 9.55
CA SER A 460 1.29 21.35 9.87
C SER A 460 0.40 22.59 10.06
N ASP A 461 0.57 23.25 11.20
CA ASP A 461 -0.04 24.53 11.57
C ASP A 461 0.71 25.75 11.01
N VAL A 462 2.01 25.60 10.69
CA VAL A 462 2.86 26.68 10.16
C VAL A 462 2.21 27.39 8.95
N PRO A 463 1.99 28.72 9.00
CA PRO A 463 1.27 29.44 7.95
C PRO A 463 1.94 29.42 6.57
N GLY A 464 1.12 29.32 5.52
CA GLY A 464 1.51 29.21 4.11
C GLY A 464 1.31 27.80 3.53
N ALA A 465 1.67 27.61 2.26
CA ALA A 465 1.35 26.43 1.45
C ALA A 465 2.50 25.42 1.34
N SER A 466 2.23 24.14 1.64
CA SER A 466 3.15 23.01 1.47
C SER A 466 3.31 22.59 0.00
N HIS A 467 4.33 21.80 -0.29
CA HIS A 467 4.65 21.27 -1.61
C HIS A 467 3.43 20.64 -2.30
N GLY A 468 3.04 21.18 -3.46
CA GLY A 468 1.93 20.69 -4.28
C GLY A 468 0.52 21.00 -3.75
N ASP A 469 0.37 21.85 -2.73
CA ASP A 469 -0.97 22.31 -2.29
C ASP A 469 -1.75 23.02 -3.41
N ASP A 470 -1.07 23.59 -4.40
CA ASP A 470 -1.67 24.28 -5.56
C ASP A 470 -2.42 23.32 -6.52
N THR A 471 -2.13 22.02 -6.50
CA THR A 471 -2.83 21.03 -7.35
C THR A 471 -4.26 20.75 -6.89
N GLY A 472 -4.55 20.90 -5.59
CA GLY A 472 -5.90 20.75 -5.02
C GLY A 472 -6.92 21.78 -5.54
N TYR A 473 -6.44 22.80 -6.26
CA TYR A 473 -7.22 23.85 -6.89
C TYR A 473 -7.32 23.67 -8.43
N LEU A 474 -6.64 22.68 -9.01
CA LEU A 474 -6.67 22.33 -10.44
C LEU A 474 -7.42 21.03 -10.71
N PHE A 475 -7.31 20.04 -9.82
CA PHE A 475 -7.98 18.75 -9.94
C PHE A 475 -8.94 18.51 -8.78
N ALA A 476 -10.16 18.08 -9.11
CA ALA A 476 -11.10 17.63 -8.09
C ALA A 476 -10.80 16.16 -7.80
N ASN A 477 -10.36 15.84 -6.59
CA ASN A 477 -10.07 14.46 -6.22
C ASN A 477 -10.86 14.04 -4.98
N SER A 478 -10.76 12.76 -4.63
CA SER A 478 -11.50 12.18 -3.52
C SER A 478 -11.10 12.65 -2.11
N SER A 479 -10.20 13.62 -1.97
CA SER A 479 -9.95 14.35 -0.71
C SER A 479 -10.49 15.78 -0.70
N VAL A 480 -10.89 16.31 -1.86
CA VAL A 480 -11.54 17.62 -1.95
C VAL A 480 -12.90 17.55 -1.23
N PRO A 481 -13.17 18.42 -0.25
CA PRO A 481 -14.50 18.56 0.35
C PRO A 481 -15.47 19.22 -0.65
N PRO A 482 -16.79 19.08 -0.47
CA PRO A 482 -17.76 19.84 -1.26
C PRO A 482 -17.45 21.35 -1.19
N MET A 483 -17.19 21.97 -2.34
CA MET A 483 -16.82 23.38 -2.41
C MET A 483 -17.95 24.26 -1.87
N ILE A 484 -17.60 25.25 -1.06
CA ILE A 484 -18.55 26.26 -0.57
C ILE A 484 -18.57 27.41 -1.57
N HIS A 485 -19.73 27.77 -2.11
CA HIS A 485 -19.85 28.91 -3.02
C HIS A 485 -19.44 30.23 -2.34
N ASN A 486 -18.73 31.09 -3.08
CA ASN A 486 -18.14 32.34 -2.60
C ASN A 486 -17.08 32.19 -1.49
N SER A 487 -16.51 30.99 -1.30
CA SER A 487 -15.36 30.77 -0.41
C SER A 487 -14.04 31.28 -1.01
N THR A 488 -13.03 31.45 -0.16
CA THR A 488 -11.64 31.69 -0.58
C THR A 488 -11.16 30.55 -1.48
N GLU A 489 -11.51 29.31 -1.15
CA GLU A 489 -11.19 28.11 -1.92
C GLU A 489 -11.78 28.15 -3.34
N GLU A 490 -13.07 28.50 -3.47
CA GLU A 490 -13.72 28.63 -4.79
C GLU A 490 -13.11 29.79 -5.61
N LYS A 491 -12.81 30.91 -4.97
CA LYS A 491 -12.16 32.07 -5.61
C LYS A 491 -10.76 31.71 -6.14
N VAL A 492 -9.94 31.03 -5.34
CA VAL A 492 -8.59 30.59 -5.73
C VAL A 492 -8.65 29.53 -6.83
N MET A 493 -9.56 28.55 -6.73
CA MET A 493 -9.80 27.55 -7.79
C MET A 493 -10.17 28.23 -9.12
N LYS A 494 -11.15 29.14 -9.09
CA LYS A 494 -11.55 29.91 -10.28
C LYS A 494 -10.39 30.74 -10.83
N ASN A 495 -9.54 31.32 -9.98
CA ASN A 495 -8.35 32.06 -10.41
C ASN A 495 -7.32 31.16 -11.09
N ILE A 496 -6.83 30.09 -10.43
CA ILE A 496 -5.72 29.27 -10.97
C ILE A 496 -6.14 28.49 -12.23
N VAL A 497 -7.36 27.95 -12.26
CA VAL A 497 -7.93 27.31 -13.47
C VAL A 497 -8.03 28.32 -14.62
N THR A 498 -8.41 29.57 -14.33
CA THR A 498 -8.47 30.63 -15.34
C THR A 498 -7.08 30.99 -15.86
N LEU A 499 -6.10 31.21 -14.98
CA LEU A 499 -4.71 31.53 -15.35
C LEU A 499 -4.06 30.41 -16.21
N TRP A 500 -4.19 29.15 -15.79
CA TRP A 500 -3.60 28.00 -16.48
C TRP A 500 -4.26 27.76 -17.84
N THR A 501 -5.60 27.88 -17.92
CA THR A 501 -6.31 27.66 -19.19
C THR A 501 -6.18 28.85 -20.14
N ASN A 502 -6.18 30.09 -19.66
CA ASN A 502 -5.83 31.27 -20.47
C ASN A 502 -4.43 31.12 -21.07
N PHE A 503 -3.44 30.69 -20.28
CA PHE A 503 -2.10 30.41 -20.79
C PHE A 503 -2.10 29.32 -21.87
N ALA A 504 -2.85 28.22 -21.68
CA ALA A 504 -2.99 27.19 -22.71
C ALA A 504 -3.71 27.69 -23.98
N ILE A 505 -4.71 28.57 -23.86
CA ILE A 505 -5.46 29.12 -24.98
C ILE A 505 -4.60 30.16 -25.75
N TYR A 506 -4.10 31.17 -25.06
CA TYR A 506 -3.54 32.40 -25.66
C TYR A 506 -2.01 32.48 -25.63
N GLY A 507 -1.32 31.65 -24.83
CA GLY A 507 0.11 31.79 -24.56
C GLY A 507 0.48 32.83 -23.50
N ILE A 508 -0.53 33.50 -22.91
CA ILE A 508 -0.41 34.47 -21.83
C ILE A 508 -1.46 34.15 -20.76
N PRO A 509 -1.15 34.27 -19.45
CA PRO A 509 -2.07 33.84 -18.38
C PRO A 509 -3.25 34.79 -18.14
N ILE A 510 -3.15 36.05 -18.59
CA ILE A 510 -4.16 37.10 -18.40
C ILE A 510 -4.48 37.74 -19.75
N THR A 511 -5.76 38.04 -20.00
CA THR A 511 -6.20 38.74 -21.22
C THR A 511 -7.13 39.91 -20.88
N THR A 512 -7.23 40.88 -21.79
CA THR A 512 -8.09 42.07 -21.63
C THR A 512 -9.59 41.77 -21.69
N ALA A 513 -9.99 40.52 -21.97
CA ALA A 513 -11.38 40.09 -22.02
C ALA A 513 -11.86 39.42 -20.70
N ASP A 514 -10.96 39.22 -19.73
CA ASP A 514 -11.24 38.44 -18.53
C ASP A 514 -11.66 39.33 -17.35
N SER A 515 -12.96 39.39 -17.07
CA SER A 515 -13.50 40.23 -15.99
C SER A 515 -13.23 39.69 -14.58
N LEU A 516 -12.65 38.47 -14.44
CA LEU A 516 -12.32 37.89 -13.12
C LEU A 516 -10.96 38.35 -12.61
N ILE A 517 -10.01 38.70 -13.50
CA ILE A 517 -8.59 38.90 -13.16
C ILE A 517 -8.11 40.27 -13.66
N ASN A 518 -8.29 41.30 -12.84
CA ASN A 518 -7.88 42.68 -13.13
C ASN A 518 -6.49 43.03 -12.55
N ILE A 519 -5.44 42.35 -13.03
CA ILE A 519 -4.03 42.59 -12.64
C ILE A 519 -3.10 42.48 -13.86
N ASN A 520 -1.89 43.04 -13.77
CA ASN A 520 -0.88 43.00 -14.83
C ASN A 520 0.29 42.07 -14.46
N TRP A 521 0.13 40.76 -14.66
CA TRP A 521 1.23 39.78 -14.48
C TRP A 521 2.18 39.83 -15.68
N GLN A 522 3.26 40.61 -15.53
CA GLN A 522 4.33 40.68 -16.52
C GLN A 522 5.23 39.42 -16.45
N PRO A 523 5.79 38.96 -17.58
CA PRO A 523 6.83 37.94 -17.56
C PRO A 523 8.12 38.47 -16.91
N VAL A 524 8.97 37.57 -16.42
CA VAL A 524 10.28 37.94 -15.90
C VAL A 524 11.18 38.54 -16.99
N ASN A 525 12.12 39.39 -16.59
CA ASN A 525 13.17 39.91 -17.46
C ASN A 525 14.54 39.76 -16.80
N LYS A 526 15.62 40.06 -17.56
CA LYS A 526 17.01 39.81 -17.13
C LYS A 526 17.43 40.54 -15.84
N ASN A 527 16.71 41.58 -15.43
CA ASN A 527 17.03 42.41 -14.27
C ASN A 527 16.00 42.29 -13.13
N ILE A 528 14.76 41.90 -13.44
CA ILE A 528 13.63 41.90 -12.50
C ILE A 528 12.81 40.62 -12.69
N LEU A 529 12.70 39.82 -11.62
CA LEU A 529 11.88 38.63 -11.58
C LEU A 529 10.44 39.01 -11.17
N HIS A 530 9.69 39.57 -12.11
CA HIS A 530 8.25 39.81 -11.93
C HIS A 530 7.52 38.50 -11.61
N TYR A 531 6.75 38.48 -10.53
CA TYR A 531 5.99 37.29 -10.13
C TYR A 531 4.55 37.62 -9.75
N LEU A 532 3.68 36.61 -9.87
CA LEU A 532 2.34 36.64 -9.32
C LEU A 532 2.32 35.87 -7.99
N ASP A 533 1.96 36.55 -6.90
CA ASP A 533 1.55 35.88 -5.68
C ASP A 533 0.07 35.48 -5.78
N ILE A 534 -0.17 34.18 -5.80
CA ILE A 534 -1.49 33.55 -5.75
C ILE A 534 -1.80 33.29 -4.27
N GLY A 535 -2.30 34.32 -3.60
CA GLY A 535 -2.87 34.27 -2.24
C GLY A 535 -4.40 34.35 -2.27
N GLU A 536 -5.01 34.70 -1.14
CA GLU A 536 -6.46 35.00 -1.07
C GLU A 536 -6.87 36.09 -2.07
N ASN A 537 -5.94 37.02 -2.34
CA ASN A 537 -6.00 37.98 -3.41
C ASN A 537 -4.75 37.79 -4.29
N LEU A 538 -4.92 38.00 -5.59
CA LEU A 538 -3.83 37.97 -6.55
C LEU A 538 -3.04 39.28 -6.44
N THR A 539 -1.73 39.21 -6.19
CA THR A 539 -0.87 40.41 -6.10
C THR A 539 0.38 40.25 -6.96
N VAL A 540 0.82 41.31 -7.64
CA VAL A 540 2.00 41.27 -8.51
C VAL A 540 3.19 41.84 -7.75
N GLY A 541 4.26 41.05 -7.64
CA GLY A 541 5.50 41.43 -6.98
C GLY A 541 6.71 41.36 -7.90
N ILE A 542 7.88 41.66 -7.34
CA ILE A 542 9.18 41.49 -7.97
C ILE A 542 10.11 40.75 -7.02
N ASN A 543 11.01 39.92 -7.56
CA ASN A 543 12.06 39.20 -6.84
C ASN A 543 11.52 38.48 -5.58
N PRO A 544 10.74 37.38 -5.74
CA PRO A 544 10.16 36.70 -4.60
C PRO A 544 11.24 36.22 -3.64
N ASP A 545 10.99 36.41 -2.33
CA ASP A 545 11.85 35.93 -1.25
C ASP A 545 13.31 36.43 -1.34
N GLU A 546 13.47 37.67 -1.85
CA GLU A 546 14.72 38.24 -2.36
C GLU A 546 15.93 38.06 -1.43
N GLU A 547 15.78 38.27 -0.12
CA GLU A 547 16.86 38.13 0.85
C GLU A 547 17.44 36.71 0.87
N ARG A 548 16.56 35.69 0.89
CA ARG A 548 16.97 34.28 0.89
C ARG A 548 17.57 33.89 -0.45
N MET A 549 16.99 34.36 -1.55
CA MET A 549 17.49 34.06 -2.90
C MET A 549 18.83 34.75 -3.20
N LYS A 550 19.08 35.95 -2.69
CA LYS A 550 20.40 36.61 -2.70
C LYS A 550 21.43 35.88 -1.83
N PHE A 551 21.01 35.33 -0.69
CA PHE A 551 21.88 34.48 0.14
C PHE A 551 22.33 33.23 -0.62
N TRP A 552 21.42 32.46 -1.21
CA TRP A 552 21.76 31.25 -1.99
C TRP A 552 22.63 31.57 -3.21
N GLU A 553 22.39 32.69 -3.87
CA GLU A 553 23.22 33.17 -4.98
C GLU A 553 24.67 33.40 -4.54
N LYS A 554 24.89 34.14 -3.43
CA LYS A 554 26.23 34.44 -2.90
C LYS A 554 27.01 33.20 -2.42
N ILE A 555 26.35 32.08 -2.12
CA ILE A 555 27.02 30.82 -1.73
C ILE A 555 27.08 29.74 -2.82
N SER A 556 26.36 29.91 -3.93
CA SER A 556 26.34 28.95 -5.05
C SER A 556 27.25 29.36 -6.20
N TYR A 557 27.39 30.67 -6.44
CA TYR A 557 28.39 31.22 -7.35
C TYR A 557 29.67 31.57 -6.58
N ASN A 558 30.81 31.60 -7.27
CA ASN A 558 32.14 31.75 -6.66
C ASN A 558 32.46 33.17 -6.13
N ASP A 559 31.48 33.89 -5.58
CA ASP A 559 31.68 35.10 -4.76
C ASP A 559 32.17 34.77 -3.33
N ILE A 560 33.14 33.86 -3.29
CA ILE A 560 34.22 33.82 -2.30
C ILE A 560 35.34 34.74 -2.83
N SER A 561 34.94 35.91 -3.33
CA SER A 561 35.79 36.86 -4.01
C SER A 561 36.56 37.69 -2.99
N LEU A 562 37.88 37.47 -2.95
CA LEU A 562 38.91 38.27 -2.27
C LEU A 562 38.90 38.30 -0.72
N GLU A 563 37.76 38.45 -0.03
CA GLU A 563 37.73 38.71 1.43
C GLU A 563 38.44 37.63 2.29
N ASN A 564 38.38 36.36 1.88
CA ASN A 564 38.92 35.23 2.66
C ASN A 564 40.35 34.79 2.26
N ILE A 565 41.03 35.48 1.34
CA ILE A 565 42.35 35.04 0.84
C ILE A 565 43.45 35.18 1.92
N TYR A 566 43.29 36.08 2.88
CA TYR A 566 44.24 36.30 3.96
C TYR A 566 44.33 35.14 5.00
N ASP A 567 43.34 34.22 5.04
CA ASP A 567 43.25 33.10 6.00
C ASP A 567 43.59 31.72 5.38
N LEU A 568 44.32 31.70 4.25
CA LEU A 568 44.63 30.47 3.50
C LEU A 568 46.15 30.30 3.31
N THR A 569 46.69 29.19 3.81
CA THR A 569 48.09 28.82 3.60
C THR A 569 48.32 28.36 2.16
N ALA A 570 49.57 28.44 1.68
CA ALA A 570 49.93 28.11 0.30
C ALA A 570 49.55 26.68 -0.12
N ASP A 571 49.47 25.73 0.82
CA ASP A 571 49.05 24.36 0.52
C ASP A 571 47.54 24.24 0.25
N THR A 572 46.70 25.09 0.87
CA THR A 572 45.25 25.13 0.55
C THR A 572 44.98 25.63 -0.88
N ILE A 573 45.91 26.39 -1.46
CA ILE A 573 45.81 26.86 -2.85
C ILE A 573 46.13 25.72 -3.85
N LYS A 574 46.96 24.74 -3.47
CA LYS A 574 47.28 23.59 -4.32
C LYS A 574 46.10 22.63 -4.50
N GLU A 575 45.27 22.46 -3.48
CA GLU A 575 44.06 21.60 -3.54
C GLU A 575 42.95 22.18 -4.45
N LEU A 576 43.00 23.48 -4.77
CA LEU A 576 41.98 24.18 -5.54
C LEU A 576 42.22 24.18 -7.07
N ILE A 577 43.23 23.47 -7.56
CA ILE A 577 43.55 23.38 -9.00
C ILE A 577 43.25 21.95 -9.52
N PRO A 578 42.15 21.73 -10.26
CA PRO A 578 41.82 20.42 -10.80
C PRO A 578 42.83 19.95 -11.86
N SER A 579 43.34 18.73 -11.72
CA SER A 579 44.30 18.10 -12.62
C SER A 579 43.66 17.58 -13.93
N VAL A 580 43.07 18.49 -14.73
CA VAL A 580 42.50 18.15 -16.05
C VAL A 580 43.10 19.06 -17.13
N GLY A 581 43.93 18.48 -18.00
CA GLY A 581 44.70 19.25 -18.99
C GLY A 581 43.89 19.73 -20.20
N LYS A 582 43.56 21.03 -20.24
CA LYS A 582 43.38 21.84 -21.47
C LYS A 582 43.43 23.34 -21.14
N PRO A 583 44.08 24.19 -21.96
CA PRO A 583 44.33 25.60 -21.61
C PRO A 583 43.12 26.51 -21.87
N ILE A 584 42.62 27.17 -20.82
CA ILE A 584 41.64 28.26 -20.92
C ILE A 584 42.41 29.60 -21.02
N LYS A 585 42.07 30.44 -21.99
CA LYS A 585 42.66 31.79 -22.14
C LYS A 585 41.91 32.81 -21.30
N PHE A 586 42.63 33.56 -20.46
CA PHE A 586 42.10 34.70 -19.71
C PHE A 586 42.22 36.04 -20.50
N PRO A 587 41.36 37.04 -20.23
CA PRO A 587 41.46 38.37 -20.84
C PRO A 587 42.73 39.15 -20.46
N LYS A 588 43.10 40.13 -21.30
CA LYS A 588 44.41 40.82 -21.28
C LYS A 588 44.76 41.66 -20.03
N HIS A 589 43.87 41.81 -19.05
CA HIS A 589 44.12 42.63 -17.85
C HIS A 589 44.77 41.86 -16.68
N PHE A 590 45.05 40.57 -16.83
CA PHE A 590 45.64 39.74 -15.76
C PHE A 590 47.17 39.88 -15.58
N PHE A 591 47.85 40.62 -16.47
CA PHE A 591 49.32 40.59 -16.61
C PHE A 591 50.08 41.80 -16.05
N SER A 592 49.48 42.62 -15.17
CA SER A 592 50.11 43.83 -14.61
C SER A 592 50.57 43.72 -13.14
N ALA A 593 50.62 42.51 -12.56
CA ALA A 593 50.88 42.32 -11.12
C ALA A 593 51.96 41.27 -10.76
N LEU A 594 52.56 40.58 -11.74
CA LEU A 594 53.60 39.55 -11.53
C LEU A 594 54.79 39.66 -12.50
N ALA A 595 55.07 40.87 -12.97
CA ALA A 595 56.20 41.16 -13.87
C ALA A 595 57.44 41.70 -13.12
N GLU A 596 57.67 41.29 -11.87
CA GLU A 596 58.77 41.85 -11.05
C GLU A 596 59.43 40.87 -10.05
N VAL A 597 59.62 39.59 -10.44
CA VAL A 597 60.70 38.75 -9.88
C VAL A 597 61.48 38.10 -11.04
N SER A 598 62.80 38.13 -10.94
CA SER A 598 63.75 37.98 -12.05
C SER A 598 63.87 36.59 -12.70
N THR A 599 63.79 36.61 -14.03
CA THR A 599 64.53 35.76 -15.00
C THR A 599 65.66 34.87 -14.46
N SER A 600 65.63 33.56 -14.78
CA SER A 600 66.72 32.89 -15.52
C SER A 600 66.41 31.46 -16.01
N THR A 601 66.90 31.20 -17.22
CA THR A 601 67.34 29.95 -17.90
C THR A 601 67.90 28.82 -17.00
N SER A 602 67.90 27.52 -17.36
CA SER A 602 67.50 26.84 -18.62
C SER A 602 67.52 25.28 -18.57
N SER A 603 66.60 24.65 -19.32
CA SER A 603 66.78 23.46 -20.22
C SER A 603 67.22 22.05 -19.75
N PHE A 604 66.63 21.04 -20.42
CA PHE A 604 67.01 19.62 -20.60
C PHE A 604 66.84 18.61 -19.43
N ASP A 605 65.74 17.85 -19.51
CA ASP A 605 65.67 16.42 -19.88
C ASP A 605 66.38 15.26 -19.11
N LEU A 606 65.59 14.18 -19.02
CA LEU A 606 65.92 12.73 -19.04
C LEU A 606 66.36 11.95 -17.77
N GLU A 607 65.61 10.86 -17.57
CA GLU A 607 65.99 9.50 -17.18
C GLU A 607 66.67 9.15 -15.82
N SER A 608 65.89 8.40 -15.03
CA SER A 608 66.18 7.02 -14.59
C SER A 608 66.80 6.71 -13.20
N GLU A 609 66.31 5.57 -12.68
CA GLU A 609 66.99 4.52 -11.92
C GLU A 609 67.62 4.70 -10.50
N THR A 610 67.06 3.89 -9.57
CA THR A 610 67.75 2.92 -8.67
C THR A 610 68.26 3.27 -7.25
N THR A 611 67.63 2.58 -6.28
CA THR A 611 68.22 1.72 -5.20
C THR A 611 69.01 2.25 -3.98
N ASN A 612 68.49 1.83 -2.81
CA ASN A 612 69.16 1.08 -1.71
C ASN A 612 70.07 1.74 -0.62
N SER A 613 69.61 1.55 0.63
CA SER A 613 70.32 0.99 1.82
C SER A 613 71.51 1.69 2.49
N ILE A 614 71.51 1.72 3.85
CA ILE A 614 72.37 0.84 4.71
C ILE A 614 71.97 0.95 6.21
N ASP A 615 72.39 -0.04 7.01
CA ASP A 615 71.93 -0.40 8.38
C ASP A 615 72.60 0.30 9.58
N SER A 616 72.14 -0.10 10.80
CA SER A 616 72.87 -0.37 12.07
C SER A 616 72.34 0.38 13.31
N ALA A 617 72.38 -0.13 14.56
CA ALA A 617 72.47 -1.49 15.14
C ALA A 617 71.97 -1.42 16.62
N THR A 618 71.58 -2.49 17.34
CA THR A 618 72.44 -3.33 18.22
C THR A 618 71.58 -4.29 19.10
N THR A 619 72.20 -5.27 19.78
CA THR A 619 71.58 -6.28 20.67
C THR A 619 72.18 -6.23 22.10
N PRO A 620 71.55 -6.83 23.14
CA PRO A 620 71.96 -8.19 23.57
C PRO A 620 70.84 -9.11 24.16
N ASN A 621 71.20 -10.36 24.49
CA ASN A 621 70.32 -11.49 24.88
C ASN A 621 70.37 -11.88 26.37
N ILE A 622 69.41 -12.71 26.81
CA ILE A 622 69.44 -13.75 27.90
C ILE A 622 68.01 -14.36 28.00
N THR A 623 67.66 -15.64 28.21
CA THR A 623 68.22 -17.04 28.11
C THR A 623 66.99 -17.99 28.10
N GLY A 624 67.00 -19.29 27.76
CA GLY A 624 68.03 -20.25 27.33
C GLY A 624 67.52 -21.71 27.45
N ASN A 625 68.27 -22.69 26.92
CA ASN A 625 68.14 -24.16 27.09
C ASN A 625 66.83 -24.86 26.57
N ASP A 626 66.81 -26.12 26.11
CA ASP A 626 67.88 -27.14 26.01
C ASP A 626 67.69 -28.16 24.85
N ASN A 627 68.67 -29.06 24.70
CA ASN A 627 68.85 -30.15 23.71
C ASN A 627 67.97 -31.41 24.02
N GLU A 628 67.83 -32.53 23.26
CA GLU A 628 68.26 -33.04 21.93
C GLU A 628 67.46 -34.35 21.58
N ILE A 629 67.91 -35.13 20.55
CA ILE A 629 67.80 -36.61 20.39
C ILE A 629 66.70 -37.26 19.47
N ASN A 630 67.19 -37.73 18.30
CA ASN A 630 66.86 -38.94 17.50
C ASN A 630 65.69 -39.08 16.48
N LYS A 631 65.81 -40.17 15.68
CA LYS A 631 65.21 -40.44 14.37
C LYS A 631 64.27 -41.67 14.34
N GLN A 632 63.36 -41.66 13.37
CA GLN A 632 62.77 -42.81 12.65
C GLN A 632 62.11 -43.97 13.44
N SER A 633 60.77 -43.98 13.44
CA SER A 633 60.00 -45.16 12.99
C SER A 633 58.62 -44.75 12.42
N LYS A 634 57.80 -45.73 12.03
CA LYS A 634 56.61 -45.54 11.18
C LYS A 634 55.36 -45.02 11.92
N ALA A 635 54.63 -44.15 11.23
CA ALA A 635 53.16 -44.10 11.05
C ALA A 635 52.24 -44.66 12.17
N GLU A 636 51.83 -43.77 13.08
CA GLU A 636 50.64 -43.76 13.96
C GLU A 636 50.83 -42.51 14.87
N TYR A 637 49.94 -41.56 15.15
CA TYR A 637 48.51 -41.30 14.88
C TYR A 637 48.37 -39.85 14.30
N ASN A 638 47.24 -39.35 13.75
CA ASN A 638 45.99 -39.00 14.45
C ASN A 638 44.73 -39.24 13.61
N LEU A 639 44.08 -40.38 13.84
CA LEU A 639 42.70 -40.67 13.40
C LEU A 639 41.63 -39.81 14.11
N VAL A 640 42.03 -39.00 15.10
CA VAL A 640 41.12 -38.17 15.91
C VAL A 640 40.31 -37.19 15.04
N GLU A 641 40.97 -36.46 14.13
CA GLU A 641 40.28 -35.48 13.26
C GLU A 641 39.30 -36.16 12.27
N TYR A 642 39.62 -37.37 11.80
CA TYR A 642 38.75 -38.12 10.89
C TYR A 642 37.49 -38.63 11.59
N SER A 643 37.60 -39.05 12.85
CA SER A 643 36.47 -39.55 13.64
C SER A 643 35.38 -38.50 13.85
N ILE A 644 35.76 -37.23 14.06
CA ILE A 644 34.83 -36.10 14.29
C ILE A 644 34.01 -35.78 13.03
N LEU A 645 34.66 -35.75 11.86
CA LEU A 645 33.99 -35.53 10.58
C LEU A 645 33.05 -36.69 10.21
N GLN A 646 33.50 -37.94 10.40
CA GLN A 646 32.68 -39.12 10.09
C GLN A 646 31.46 -39.24 11.02
N HIS A 647 31.58 -38.84 12.30
CA HIS A 647 30.46 -38.86 13.25
C HIS A 647 29.30 -37.92 12.85
N SER A 648 29.61 -36.84 12.13
CA SER A 648 28.62 -35.85 11.69
C SER A 648 27.86 -36.29 10.43
N PHE A 649 28.40 -37.25 9.66
CA PHE A 649 27.85 -37.70 8.38
C PHE A 649 27.92 -39.24 8.23
N PRO A 650 27.27 -40.02 9.12
CA PRO A 650 27.43 -41.48 9.19
C PRO A 650 27.01 -42.24 7.91
N ASN A 651 26.25 -41.61 7.02
CA ASN A 651 25.75 -42.21 5.77
C ASN A 651 26.66 -41.97 4.54
N PHE A 652 27.82 -41.33 4.70
CA PHE A 652 28.76 -41.02 3.60
C PHE A 652 30.19 -41.46 3.92
N ASP A 653 30.81 -42.21 3.00
CA ASP A 653 32.25 -42.50 3.04
C ASP A 653 33.04 -41.29 2.49
N LEU A 654 33.55 -40.45 3.39
CA LEU A 654 34.38 -39.29 3.04
C LEU A 654 35.76 -39.70 2.48
N ALA A 655 36.29 -40.86 2.85
CA ALA A 655 37.62 -41.30 2.43
C ALA A 655 37.65 -41.64 0.95
N THR A 656 36.63 -42.34 0.45
CA THR A 656 36.47 -42.60 -0.99
C THR A 656 36.19 -41.30 -1.77
N LEU A 657 35.34 -40.40 -1.25
CA LEU A 657 34.97 -39.16 -1.96
C LEU A 657 36.15 -38.20 -2.17
N LEU A 658 37.01 -38.06 -1.15
CA LEU A 658 38.17 -37.16 -1.20
C LEU A 658 39.35 -37.72 -2.00
N SER A 659 39.50 -39.06 -2.09
CA SER A 659 40.60 -39.71 -2.80
C SER A 659 40.34 -39.93 -4.30
N THR A 660 39.08 -40.03 -4.73
CA THR A 660 38.71 -40.38 -6.11
C THR A 660 38.29 -39.19 -7.00
N SER A 661 37.98 -38.03 -6.42
CA SER A 661 37.54 -36.86 -7.18
C SER A 661 38.70 -35.88 -7.45
N PRO A 662 38.80 -35.27 -8.65
CA PRO A 662 39.82 -34.24 -8.93
C PRO A 662 39.74 -33.05 -7.97
N PHE A 663 38.54 -32.72 -7.49
CA PHE A 663 38.32 -31.67 -6.49
C PHE A 663 38.84 -32.08 -5.10
N GLY A 664 38.58 -33.31 -4.66
CA GLY A 664 39.11 -33.85 -3.39
C GLY A 664 40.64 -33.90 -3.37
N LEU A 665 41.26 -34.34 -4.47
CA LEU A 665 42.72 -34.31 -4.65
C LEU A 665 43.29 -32.88 -4.61
N SER A 666 42.60 -31.91 -5.22
CA SER A 666 42.99 -30.49 -5.15
C SER A 666 42.93 -29.93 -3.72
N VAL A 667 41.88 -30.27 -2.95
CA VAL A 667 41.77 -29.88 -1.53
C VAL A 667 42.88 -30.54 -0.69
N LEU A 668 43.17 -31.82 -0.92
CA LEU A 668 44.25 -32.54 -0.23
C LEU A 668 45.65 -31.96 -0.50
N ASN A 669 45.93 -31.53 -1.74
CA ASN A 669 47.18 -30.84 -2.05
C ASN A 669 47.22 -29.43 -1.44
N PHE A 670 46.11 -28.68 -1.49
CA PHE A 670 46.01 -27.35 -0.88
C PHE A 670 46.27 -27.38 0.64
N TYR A 671 45.81 -28.41 1.36
CA TYR A 671 46.16 -28.59 2.79
C TYR A 671 47.63 -28.97 3.01
N LYS A 672 48.25 -29.78 2.15
CA LYS A 672 49.69 -30.07 2.22
C LYS A 672 50.54 -28.81 2.05
N GLU A 673 50.18 -27.96 1.09
CA GLU A 673 50.86 -26.71 0.77
C GLU A 673 50.70 -25.64 1.87
N ASN A 674 49.60 -25.69 2.63
CA ASN A 674 49.27 -24.70 3.69
C ASN A 674 49.52 -25.21 5.13
N ASN A 675 50.32 -26.27 5.31
CA ASN A 675 50.57 -26.91 6.62
C ASN A 675 51.14 -25.99 7.72
N ASN A 676 51.71 -24.83 7.35
CA ASN A 676 52.33 -23.86 8.26
C ASN A 676 51.36 -22.80 8.83
N LEU A 677 50.06 -22.84 8.49
CA LEU A 677 49.07 -21.89 9.04
C LEU A 677 48.71 -22.21 10.50
N ASP A 678 48.48 -21.19 11.33
CA ASP A 678 48.04 -21.38 12.73
C ASP A 678 46.65 -22.04 12.80
N HIS A 679 46.38 -22.70 13.93
CA HIS A 679 45.17 -23.49 14.17
C HIS A 679 43.86 -22.69 13.95
N THR A 680 43.86 -21.41 14.32
CA THR A 680 42.72 -20.50 14.19
C THR A 680 42.42 -20.16 12.73
N ARG A 681 43.48 -19.87 11.95
CA ARG A 681 43.37 -19.61 10.50
C ARG A 681 43.01 -20.89 9.74
N ARG A 682 43.57 -22.04 10.12
CA ARG A 682 43.20 -23.35 9.57
C ARG A 682 41.71 -23.64 9.77
N ASN A 683 41.20 -23.51 10.99
CA ASN A 683 39.78 -23.75 11.29
C ASN A 683 38.85 -22.83 10.48
N ARG A 684 39.16 -21.53 10.40
CA ARG A 684 38.39 -20.58 9.56
C ARG A 684 38.41 -20.95 8.07
N LEU A 685 39.54 -21.46 7.57
CA LEU A 685 39.66 -21.89 6.17
C LEU A 685 38.86 -23.18 5.93
N THR A 686 38.88 -24.11 6.88
CA THR A 686 38.02 -25.31 6.90
C THR A 686 36.53 -24.92 6.87
N ASP A 687 36.08 -23.98 7.70
CA ASP A 687 34.69 -23.47 7.70
C ASP A 687 34.28 -22.85 6.35
N ILE A 688 35.19 -22.06 5.75
CA ILE A 688 34.96 -21.44 4.42
C ILE A 688 34.86 -22.51 3.34
N ILE A 689 35.72 -23.53 3.36
CA ILE A 689 35.70 -24.65 2.41
C ILE A 689 34.45 -25.52 2.61
N ILE A 690 34.05 -25.83 3.85
CA ILE A 690 32.81 -26.57 4.15
C ILE A 690 31.59 -25.76 3.67
N LYS A 691 31.53 -24.45 3.94
CA LYS A 691 30.49 -23.57 3.36
C LYS A 691 30.51 -23.57 1.83
N HIS A 692 31.68 -23.60 1.20
CA HIS A 692 31.78 -23.67 -0.25
C HIS A 692 31.30 -25.01 -0.81
N ILE A 693 31.68 -26.14 -0.20
CA ILE A 693 31.21 -27.47 -0.58
C ILE A 693 29.68 -27.56 -0.42
N PHE A 694 29.14 -27.11 0.72
CA PHE A 694 27.69 -27.06 0.96
C PHE A 694 26.97 -26.17 -0.08
N ASN A 695 27.47 -24.96 -0.32
CA ASN A 695 26.92 -24.06 -1.33
C ASN A 695 27.07 -24.57 -2.77
N HIS A 696 28.11 -25.37 -3.08
CA HIS A 696 28.33 -25.93 -4.40
C HIS A 696 27.39 -27.12 -4.66
N ILE A 697 27.18 -27.98 -3.65
CA ILE A 697 26.16 -29.03 -3.67
C ILE A 697 24.75 -28.40 -3.82
N VAL A 698 24.44 -27.35 -3.06
CA VAL A 698 23.16 -26.61 -3.14
C VAL A 698 22.99 -25.82 -4.46
N LYS A 699 24.07 -25.36 -5.10
CA LYS A 699 24.02 -24.72 -6.43
C LYS A 699 23.81 -25.76 -7.54
N HIS A 700 24.55 -26.86 -7.55
CA HIS A 700 24.41 -27.87 -8.61
C HIS A 700 23.09 -28.65 -8.53
N SER A 701 22.55 -28.89 -7.32
CA SER A 701 21.20 -29.45 -7.15
C SER A 701 20.06 -28.47 -7.51
N ARG A 702 20.38 -27.23 -7.93
CA ARG A 702 19.41 -26.21 -8.39
C ARG A 702 19.51 -25.87 -9.88
N SER A 703 20.35 -26.59 -10.64
CA SER A 703 20.32 -26.52 -12.10
C SER A 703 19.32 -27.55 -12.66
N ARG A 704 18.39 -27.10 -13.51
CA ARG A 704 17.32 -27.88 -14.18
C ARG A 704 16.23 -28.50 -13.28
N LEU A 705 15.26 -27.68 -12.90
CA LEU A 705 13.85 -28.02 -13.15
C LEU A 705 13.09 -26.73 -13.52
N LYS A 706 12.57 -26.65 -14.75
CA LYS A 706 11.47 -25.71 -15.05
C LYS A 706 10.25 -26.25 -14.31
N MET A 707 9.95 -25.73 -13.12
CA MET A 707 8.69 -26.04 -12.46
C MET A 707 7.56 -25.41 -13.28
N SER A 708 6.78 -26.25 -13.96
CA SER A 708 5.57 -25.84 -14.65
C SER A 708 4.59 -25.20 -13.68
N GLU A 709 3.92 -24.13 -14.13
CA GLU A 709 2.78 -23.56 -13.43
C GLU A 709 1.75 -24.68 -13.14
N PRO A 710 1.23 -24.81 -11.91
CA PRO A 710 0.31 -25.89 -11.57
C PRO A 710 -1.02 -25.72 -12.31
N ILE A 711 -1.37 -26.69 -13.16
CA ILE A 711 -2.65 -26.73 -13.86
C ILE A 711 -3.56 -27.78 -13.21
N VAL A 712 -4.72 -27.35 -12.73
CA VAL A 712 -5.75 -28.23 -12.14
C VAL A 712 -6.98 -28.25 -13.03
N SER A 713 -7.57 -29.42 -13.23
CA SER A 713 -8.84 -29.59 -13.97
C SER A 713 -9.99 -29.75 -12.99
N ILE A 714 -10.89 -28.76 -12.94
CA ILE A 714 -12.12 -28.80 -12.13
C ILE A 714 -13.33 -29.07 -13.04
N THR A 715 -14.51 -29.27 -12.45
CA THR A 715 -15.72 -29.63 -13.20
C THR A 715 -16.28 -28.53 -14.13
N ASN A 716 -15.74 -27.30 -14.03
CA ASN A 716 -16.10 -26.16 -14.87
C ASN A 716 -15.06 -25.84 -15.96
N GLY A 717 -13.88 -26.45 -15.93
CA GLY A 717 -12.76 -26.14 -16.84
C GLY A 717 -11.39 -26.30 -16.17
N LYS A 718 -10.33 -25.83 -16.83
CA LYS A 718 -8.97 -25.86 -16.27
C LYS A 718 -8.59 -24.53 -15.61
N LEU A 719 -7.77 -24.58 -14.58
CA LEU A 719 -7.21 -23.46 -13.83
C LEU A 719 -5.68 -23.49 -13.87
N ARG A 720 -5.04 -22.35 -14.09
CA ARG A 720 -3.61 -22.12 -13.78
C ARG A 720 -3.51 -21.52 -12.38
N GLY A 721 -2.76 -22.14 -11.47
CA GLY A 721 -2.35 -21.51 -10.22
C GLY A 721 -0.89 -21.07 -10.25
N ARG A 722 -0.37 -20.65 -9.10
CA ARG A 722 1.06 -20.40 -8.87
C ARG A 722 1.55 -21.16 -7.63
N ILE A 723 2.84 -21.03 -7.34
CA ILE A 723 3.50 -21.68 -6.20
C ILE A 723 4.12 -20.61 -5.32
N ALA A 724 3.77 -20.63 -4.03
CA ALA A 724 4.22 -19.68 -3.03
C ALA A 724 4.98 -20.41 -1.90
N LYS A 725 5.41 -19.67 -0.88
CA LYS A 725 6.00 -20.20 0.37
C LYS A 725 5.20 -19.71 1.57
N ASP A 726 5.14 -20.55 2.60
CA ASP A 726 4.65 -20.17 3.93
C ASP A 726 5.69 -19.34 4.71
N TYR A 727 5.44 -19.11 6.00
CA TYR A 727 6.36 -18.36 6.87
C TYR A 727 7.57 -19.17 7.36
N GLU A 728 7.58 -20.49 7.15
CA GLU A 728 8.71 -21.40 7.42
C GLU A 728 9.57 -21.67 6.16
N GLY A 729 9.15 -21.13 5.00
CA GLY A 729 9.83 -21.23 3.72
C GLY A 729 9.43 -22.44 2.86
N ILE A 730 8.50 -23.28 3.33
CA ILE A 730 8.06 -24.50 2.64
C ILE A 730 7.03 -24.13 1.56
N LYS A 731 7.09 -24.80 0.41
CA LYS A 731 6.24 -24.49 -0.76
C LYS A 731 4.78 -24.89 -0.55
N TYR A 732 3.86 -24.15 -1.16
CA TYR A 732 2.46 -24.56 -1.37
C TYR A 732 1.92 -24.06 -2.71
N PHE A 733 0.88 -24.72 -3.22
CA PHE A 733 0.15 -24.32 -4.43
C PHE A 733 -0.99 -23.37 -4.07
N CYS A 734 -1.21 -22.33 -4.86
CA CYS A 734 -2.32 -21.41 -4.69
C CYS A 734 -3.06 -21.13 -6.01
N PHE A 735 -4.39 -21.10 -5.91
CA PHE A 735 -5.32 -20.81 -6.99
C PHE A 735 -6.33 -19.80 -6.46
N GLN A 736 -6.45 -18.65 -7.11
CA GLN A 736 -7.16 -17.49 -6.61
C GLN A 736 -8.18 -17.00 -7.66
N GLY A 737 -9.22 -16.27 -7.25
CA GLY A 737 -10.21 -15.71 -8.19
C GLY A 737 -11.06 -16.73 -8.95
N ILE A 738 -11.27 -17.92 -8.37
CA ILE A 738 -12.06 -19.00 -8.95
C ILE A 738 -13.55 -18.70 -8.73
N PRO A 739 -14.40 -18.64 -9.78
CA PRO A 739 -15.82 -18.38 -9.61
C PRO A 739 -16.53 -19.62 -9.07
N TYR A 740 -17.35 -19.44 -8.04
CA TYR A 740 -18.21 -20.49 -7.50
C TYR A 740 -19.71 -20.29 -7.83
N ALA A 741 -20.05 -19.16 -8.44
CA ALA A 741 -21.40 -18.80 -8.90
C ALA A 741 -21.34 -17.96 -10.19
N LYS A 742 -22.49 -17.72 -10.83
CA LYS A 742 -22.62 -16.67 -11.86
C LYS A 742 -22.44 -15.28 -11.25
N PRO A 743 -21.92 -14.28 -11.99
CA PRO A 743 -21.98 -12.89 -11.58
C PRO A 743 -23.43 -12.47 -11.30
N PRO A 744 -23.77 -11.95 -10.09
CA PRO A 744 -25.13 -11.62 -9.68
C PRO A 744 -25.58 -10.26 -10.25
N LEU A 745 -25.42 -10.08 -11.56
CA LEU A 745 -25.63 -8.83 -12.29
C LEU A 745 -27.02 -8.77 -12.92
N GLY A 746 -27.56 -7.55 -13.06
CA GLY A 746 -28.83 -7.31 -13.76
C GLY A 746 -29.98 -8.12 -13.13
N PRO A 747 -30.70 -8.99 -13.88
CA PRO A 747 -31.78 -9.82 -13.32
C PRO A 747 -31.39 -10.77 -12.18
N LEU A 748 -30.09 -11.02 -11.95
CA LEU A 748 -29.59 -11.83 -10.83
C LEU A 748 -29.26 -11.01 -9.57
N ARG A 749 -29.36 -9.67 -9.64
CA ARG A 749 -29.16 -8.77 -8.50
C ARG A 749 -30.21 -9.06 -7.41
N PHE A 750 -29.80 -9.10 -6.15
CA PHE A 750 -30.59 -9.51 -4.97
C PHE A 750 -31.12 -10.97 -4.97
N LYS A 751 -31.10 -11.70 -6.08
CA LYS A 751 -31.60 -13.09 -6.18
C LYS A 751 -30.64 -14.11 -5.54
N ALA A 752 -31.11 -15.33 -5.34
CA ALA A 752 -30.25 -16.47 -5.01
C ALA A 752 -29.17 -16.69 -6.10
N PRO A 753 -27.95 -17.15 -5.74
CA PRO A 753 -26.91 -17.43 -6.71
C PRO A 753 -27.27 -18.60 -7.62
N LEU A 754 -26.72 -18.58 -8.84
CA LEU A 754 -26.80 -19.69 -9.80
C LEU A 754 -25.42 -20.31 -10.01
N PRO A 755 -25.32 -21.63 -10.30
CA PRO A 755 -24.05 -22.30 -10.55
C PRO A 755 -23.24 -21.64 -11.68
N PRO A 756 -21.90 -21.57 -11.56
CA PRO A 756 -21.04 -20.86 -12.49
C PRO A 756 -21.04 -21.57 -13.85
N ASP A 757 -20.90 -20.79 -14.93
CA ASP A 757 -20.73 -21.34 -16.27
C ASP A 757 -19.41 -22.11 -16.42
N SER A 758 -19.36 -23.01 -17.38
CA SER A 758 -18.13 -23.72 -17.75
C SER A 758 -17.35 -22.95 -18.83
N TRP A 759 -16.02 -23.09 -18.85
CA TRP A 759 -15.15 -22.40 -19.79
C TRP A 759 -14.24 -23.35 -20.57
N SER A 760 -13.97 -22.99 -21.82
CA SER A 760 -12.95 -23.62 -22.66
C SER A 760 -11.53 -23.13 -22.30
N GLY A 761 -10.52 -23.96 -22.56
CA GLY A 761 -9.12 -23.60 -22.35
C GLY A 761 -8.68 -23.68 -20.88
N ILE A 762 -7.76 -22.79 -20.49
CA ILE A 762 -7.26 -22.65 -19.12
C ILE A 762 -7.60 -21.23 -18.65
N ARG A 763 -8.38 -21.13 -17.58
CA ARG A 763 -8.63 -19.87 -16.87
C ARG A 763 -7.46 -19.56 -15.96
N ASP A 764 -7.06 -18.29 -15.89
CA ASP A 764 -6.05 -17.87 -14.93
C ASP A 764 -6.61 -17.75 -13.52
N ALA A 765 -5.78 -18.12 -12.55
CA ALA A 765 -6.08 -18.14 -11.12
C ALA A 765 -4.78 -17.93 -10.30
N THR A 766 -3.83 -17.14 -10.81
CA THR A 766 -2.68 -16.66 -10.03
C THR A 766 -3.02 -15.55 -9.04
N GLU A 767 -4.11 -14.81 -9.25
CA GLU A 767 -4.48 -13.56 -8.57
C GLU A 767 -5.89 -13.61 -7.96
N ASN A 768 -6.17 -12.75 -6.96
CA ASN A 768 -7.50 -12.66 -6.34
C ASN A 768 -8.55 -12.20 -7.35
N GLY A 769 -9.79 -12.66 -7.17
CA GLY A 769 -10.95 -12.08 -7.86
C GLY A 769 -11.37 -10.76 -7.23
N ASN A 770 -12.34 -10.06 -7.82
CA ASN A 770 -12.86 -8.81 -7.26
C ASN A 770 -13.47 -9.07 -5.87
N ASP A 771 -13.15 -8.22 -4.90
CA ASP A 771 -13.84 -8.15 -3.61
C ASP A 771 -15.30 -7.67 -3.79
N CYS A 772 -16.17 -7.93 -2.81
CA CYS A 772 -17.57 -7.54 -2.89
C CYS A 772 -17.79 -6.07 -2.58
N LEU A 773 -18.74 -5.44 -3.29
CA LEU A 773 -19.09 -4.03 -3.12
C LEU A 773 -19.46 -3.71 -1.66
N CYS A 774 -18.62 -2.92 -0.99
CA CYS A 774 -18.81 -2.56 0.41
C CYS A 774 -18.24 -1.18 0.77
N ASN A 775 -18.51 -0.74 2.00
CA ASN A 775 -17.74 0.30 2.67
C ASN A 775 -16.91 -0.39 3.74
N ASP A 776 -15.65 -0.70 3.41
CA ASP A 776 -14.78 -1.40 4.36
C ASP A 776 -14.28 -0.46 5.47
N LEU A 777 -13.86 -1.05 6.61
CA LEU A 777 -13.29 -0.30 7.74
C LEU A 777 -11.78 -0.06 7.59
N PHE A 778 -11.11 -0.88 6.78
CA PHE A 778 -9.65 -0.90 6.58
C PHE A 778 -9.25 -0.44 5.17
N VAL A 779 -10.19 -0.46 4.21
CA VAL A 779 -10.00 -0.06 2.80
C VAL A 779 -11.05 0.98 2.40
N THR A 780 -10.78 1.80 1.37
CA THR A 780 -11.79 2.65 0.70
C THR A 780 -13.04 1.88 0.25
N SER A 781 -14.12 2.57 -0.13
CA SER A 781 -15.29 1.93 -0.74
C SER A 781 -14.89 1.25 -2.04
N THR A 782 -14.87 -0.08 -2.03
CA THR A 782 -14.22 -0.91 -3.06
C THR A 782 -15.06 -2.17 -3.35
N GLY A 783 -14.66 -2.90 -4.38
CA GLY A 783 -15.30 -4.14 -4.81
C GLY A 783 -16.24 -3.98 -6.00
N SER A 784 -16.97 -5.05 -6.31
CA SER A 784 -17.93 -5.15 -7.40
C SER A 784 -19.11 -6.04 -6.99
N GLU A 785 -20.24 -5.98 -7.70
CA GLU A 785 -21.25 -7.04 -7.65
C GLU A 785 -20.71 -8.37 -8.19
N ASN A 786 -19.84 -8.33 -9.22
CA ASN A 786 -19.17 -9.50 -9.76
C ASN A 786 -18.01 -9.90 -8.85
N CYS A 787 -18.34 -10.46 -7.68
CA CYS A 787 -17.39 -10.78 -6.62
C CYS A 787 -17.44 -12.22 -6.09
N LEU A 788 -18.31 -13.08 -6.63
CA LEU A 788 -18.57 -14.45 -6.13
C LEU A 788 -17.43 -15.44 -6.48
N PHE A 789 -16.27 -15.16 -5.90
CA PHE A 789 -15.01 -15.85 -6.07
C PHE A 789 -14.53 -16.52 -4.77
N LEU A 790 -13.75 -17.58 -4.93
CA LEU A 790 -13.00 -18.21 -3.87
C LEU A 790 -11.54 -18.46 -4.26
N ASN A 791 -10.72 -18.66 -3.25
CA ASN A 791 -9.31 -18.99 -3.34
C ASN A 791 -9.07 -20.35 -2.68
N VAL A 792 -8.14 -21.15 -3.19
CA VAL A 792 -7.76 -22.47 -2.67
C VAL A 792 -6.24 -22.56 -2.51
N TYR A 793 -5.79 -23.04 -1.35
CA TYR A 793 -4.39 -23.18 -0.97
C TYR A 793 -4.14 -24.61 -0.46
N THR A 794 -3.12 -25.28 -0.99
CA THR A 794 -2.83 -26.69 -0.69
C THR A 794 -1.34 -27.03 -0.80
N ARG A 795 -0.89 -28.04 -0.04
CA ARG A 795 0.45 -28.62 -0.17
C ARG A 795 0.60 -29.56 -1.36
N GLU A 796 -0.49 -30.15 -1.82
CA GLU A 796 -0.48 -31.30 -2.74
C GLU A 796 -1.62 -31.16 -3.77
N LEU A 797 -1.37 -31.59 -5.01
CA LEU A 797 -2.40 -31.69 -6.04
C LEU A 797 -2.78 -33.16 -6.23
N TYR A 798 -4.04 -33.41 -6.57
CA TYR A 798 -4.58 -34.76 -6.52
C TYR A 798 -3.94 -35.74 -7.52
N SER A 799 -3.33 -36.79 -6.99
CA SER A 799 -2.99 -38.02 -7.70
C SER A 799 -3.90 -39.17 -7.26
N LYS A 800 -3.86 -40.33 -7.95
CA LYS A 800 -4.66 -41.49 -7.54
C LYS A 800 -4.29 -42.01 -6.14
N ASP A 801 -3.04 -41.84 -5.76
CA ASP A 801 -2.42 -42.38 -4.53
C ASP A 801 -2.39 -41.33 -3.40
N SER A 802 -2.86 -40.11 -3.66
CA SER A 802 -2.89 -39.00 -2.71
C SER A 802 -3.89 -39.23 -1.57
N ILE A 803 -3.43 -39.09 -0.33
CA ILE A 803 -4.28 -39.10 0.87
C ILE A 803 -4.95 -37.72 0.98
N LEU A 804 -6.28 -37.68 0.83
CA LEU A 804 -7.05 -36.43 0.90
C LEU A 804 -6.95 -35.80 2.31
N LYS A 805 -6.81 -34.47 2.35
CA LYS A 805 -6.60 -33.68 3.56
C LYS A 805 -7.90 -33.00 4.01
N PRO A 806 -8.09 -32.72 5.31
CA PRO A 806 -9.24 -31.94 5.75
C PRO A 806 -9.26 -30.55 5.12
N VAL A 807 -10.45 -30.06 4.83
CA VAL A 807 -10.66 -28.75 4.20
C VAL A 807 -11.07 -27.75 5.27
N MET A 808 -10.33 -26.66 5.42
CA MET A 808 -10.69 -25.52 6.24
C MET A 808 -11.28 -24.43 5.37
N PHE A 809 -12.57 -24.13 5.55
CA PHE A 809 -13.34 -23.22 4.72
C PHE A 809 -13.66 -21.93 5.49
N TRP A 810 -12.99 -20.84 5.12
CA TRP A 810 -13.07 -19.54 5.79
C TRP A 810 -14.23 -18.70 5.27
N ILE A 811 -15.05 -18.22 6.19
CA ILE A 811 -16.07 -17.18 5.96
C ILE A 811 -15.67 -15.96 6.79
N HIS A 812 -15.41 -14.83 6.13
CA HIS A 812 -14.92 -13.62 6.80
C HIS A 812 -15.99 -12.93 7.67
N GLY A 813 -15.53 -12.09 8.60
CA GLY A 813 -16.35 -11.18 9.40
C GLY A 813 -16.80 -9.94 8.61
N GLY A 814 -16.91 -8.79 9.29
CA GLY A 814 -17.31 -7.52 8.66
C GLY A 814 -18.82 -7.23 8.73
N GLY A 815 -19.52 -7.72 9.77
CA GLY A 815 -20.90 -7.30 10.08
C GLY A 815 -21.92 -7.49 8.96
N PHE A 816 -21.71 -8.44 8.03
CA PHE A 816 -22.51 -8.62 6.80
C PHE A 816 -22.51 -7.43 5.82
N ILE A 817 -21.66 -6.42 6.04
CA ILE A 817 -21.63 -5.15 5.27
C ILE A 817 -20.23 -4.78 4.72
N SER A 818 -19.17 -5.46 5.15
CA SER A 818 -17.77 -5.25 4.78
C SER A 818 -16.96 -6.57 4.76
N GLY A 819 -15.68 -6.51 4.40
CA GLY A 819 -14.77 -7.66 4.32
C GLY A 819 -14.71 -8.36 2.96
N SER A 820 -13.69 -9.21 2.79
CA SER A 820 -13.50 -10.08 1.63
C SER A 820 -12.70 -11.34 2.00
N GLY A 821 -12.63 -12.32 1.10
CA GLY A 821 -11.77 -13.51 1.20
C GLY A 821 -10.34 -13.30 0.69
N SER A 822 -9.94 -12.06 0.42
CA SER A 822 -8.66 -11.69 -0.22
C SER A 822 -7.44 -12.13 0.59
N SER A 823 -6.41 -12.61 -0.13
CA SER A 823 -5.12 -13.02 0.46
C SER A 823 -4.31 -11.87 1.09
N LEU A 824 -4.78 -10.62 0.99
CA LEU A 824 -4.16 -9.45 1.63
C LEU A 824 -4.50 -9.37 3.14
N LEU A 825 -5.66 -9.87 3.54
CA LEU A 825 -6.09 -9.98 4.94
C LEU A 825 -6.02 -11.43 5.43
N TYR A 826 -6.43 -12.38 4.58
CA TYR A 826 -6.55 -13.80 4.91
C TYR A 826 -5.48 -14.64 4.19
N GLY A 827 -4.21 -14.22 4.32
CA GLY A 827 -3.06 -14.93 3.77
C GLY A 827 -2.85 -16.28 4.47
N PRO A 828 -2.74 -17.40 3.72
CA PRO A 828 -2.76 -18.76 4.26
C PRO A 828 -1.47 -19.16 4.99
N GLN A 829 -0.44 -18.31 5.01
CA GLN A 829 0.94 -18.68 5.36
C GLN A 829 1.09 -19.34 6.74
N PHE A 830 0.23 -19.02 7.71
CA PHE A 830 0.26 -19.63 9.03
C PHE A 830 -0.45 -21.00 9.05
N LEU A 831 -1.72 -21.06 8.67
CA LEU A 831 -2.48 -22.33 8.60
C LEU A 831 -1.84 -23.38 7.68
N ILE A 832 -1.27 -22.99 6.54
CA ILE A 832 -0.76 -23.94 5.54
C ILE A 832 0.53 -24.67 6.01
N THR A 833 1.16 -24.23 7.10
CA THR A 833 2.19 -25.01 7.81
C THR A 833 1.68 -26.40 8.19
N LYS A 834 0.37 -26.54 8.42
CA LYS A 834 -0.30 -27.78 8.80
C LYS A 834 -0.84 -28.50 7.56
N ASP A 835 -0.88 -29.83 7.63
CA ASP A 835 -1.38 -30.69 6.56
C ASP A 835 -2.93 -30.60 6.41
N VAL A 836 -3.40 -29.56 5.71
CA VAL A 836 -4.80 -29.23 5.39
C VAL A 836 -4.91 -28.52 4.04
N VAL A 837 -6.11 -28.47 3.45
CA VAL A 837 -6.45 -27.55 2.35
C VAL A 837 -7.21 -26.37 2.91
N ILE A 838 -6.86 -25.14 2.51
CA ILE A 838 -7.55 -23.91 2.94
C ILE A 838 -8.34 -23.35 1.77
N VAL A 839 -9.59 -22.96 2.03
CA VAL A 839 -10.45 -22.22 1.09
C VAL A 839 -10.85 -20.90 1.74
N THR A 840 -10.70 -19.77 1.04
CA THR A 840 -11.28 -18.48 1.46
C THR A 840 -12.28 -18.01 0.42
N ILE A 841 -13.39 -17.40 0.83
CA ILE A 841 -14.47 -16.96 -0.07
C ILE A 841 -14.79 -15.47 0.10
N ASN A 842 -15.26 -14.85 -0.96
CA ASN A 842 -16.14 -13.68 -0.89
C ASN A 842 -17.60 -14.16 -0.74
N TYR A 843 -18.52 -13.29 -0.30
CA TYR A 843 -19.98 -13.48 -0.41
C TYR A 843 -20.68 -12.11 -0.44
N ARG A 844 -21.90 -11.98 -0.99
CA ARG A 844 -22.55 -10.66 -1.09
C ARG A 844 -22.85 -10.02 0.27
N LEU A 845 -22.65 -8.71 0.31
CA LEU A 845 -22.74 -7.87 1.51
C LEU A 845 -23.84 -6.80 1.36
N GLY A 846 -24.22 -6.18 2.48
CA GLY A 846 -25.13 -5.04 2.48
C GLY A 846 -26.51 -5.39 1.88
N LEU A 847 -27.13 -4.40 1.22
CA LEU A 847 -28.37 -4.61 0.46
C LEU A 847 -28.25 -5.71 -0.61
N LEU A 848 -27.09 -5.88 -1.25
CA LEU A 848 -26.91 -6.92 -2.28
C LEU A 848 -26.99 -8.35 -1.73
N GLY A 849 -26.56 -8.55 -0.48
CA GLY A 849 -26.59 -9.84 0.19
C GLY A 849 -27.84 -10.11 1.04
N PHE A 850 -28.50 -9.06 1.54
CA PHE A 850 -29.49 -9.19 2.62
C PHE A 850 -30.81 -8.41 2.41
N LEU A 851 -31.02 -7.81 1.23
CA LEU A 851 -32.35 -7.31 0.84
C LEU A 851 -33.39 -8.44 0.97
N ASN A 852 -34.51 -8.13 1.60
CA ASN A 852 -35.60 -9.06 1.86
C ASN A 852 -36.95 -8.36 1.70
N PHE A 853 -37.91 -9.08 1.12
CA PHE A 853 -39.29 -8.67 0.87
C PHE A 853 -40.26 -9.80 1.25
N GLU A 854 -41.49 -9.41 1.57
CA GLU A 854 -42.55 -10.27 2.05
C GLU A 854 -43.29 -11.01 0.92
N ASP A 855 -43.34 -10.44 -0.29
CA ASP A 855 -43.96 -11.05 -1.48
C ASP A 855 -43.06 -12.14 -2.11
N PRO A 856 -43.45 -13.42 -2.09
CA PRO A 856 -42.67 -14.51 -2.67
C PRO A 856 -42.54 -14.42 -4.20
N ALA A 857 -43.44 -13.71 -4.90
CA ALA A 857 -43.37 -13.54 -6.36
C ALA A 857 -42.19 -12.65 -6.80
N LEU A 858 -41.54 -11.96 -5.87
CA LEU A 858 -40.35 -11.14 -6.14
C LEU A 858 -39.04 -11.93 -6.06
N GLU A 859 -39.04 -13.15 -5.53
CA GLU A 859 -37.87 -14.04 -5.34
C GLU A 859 -36.71 -13.43 -4.51
N VAL A 860 -36.99 -12.37 -3.74
CA VAL A 860 -36.02 -11.69 -2.85
C VAL A 860 -36.44 -11.92 -1.39
N SER A 861 -36.40 -13.16 -0.95
CA SER A 861 -36.82 -13.57 0.41
C SER A 861 -35.79 -13.25 1.51
N GLY A 862 -34.64 -12.69 1.16
CA GLY A 862 -33.50 -12.48 2.07
C GLY A 862 -32.35 -13.48 1.88
N ASN A 863 -31.32 -13.27 2.70
CA ASN A 863 -30.18 -14.17 2.90
C ASN A 863 -29.39 -14.57 1.62
N ALA A 864 -29.42 -13.76 0.56
CA ALA A 864 -28.66 -14.03 -0.67
C ALA A 864 -27.15 -14.25 -0.39
N GLY A 865 -26.55 -13.50 0.53
CA GLY A 865 -25.17 -13.66 0.97
C GLY A 865 -24.89 -14.98 1.71
N LEU A 866 -25.87 -15.55 2.43
CA LEU A 866 -25.74 -16.89 3.03
C LEU A 866 -25.97 -17.99 1.98
N LYS A 867 -26.84 -17.75 0.99
CA LYS A 867 -27.04 -18.65 -0.17
C LYS A 867 -25.79 -18.69 -1.04
N ASP A 868 -25.03 -17.60 -1.14
CA ASP A 868 -23.71 -17.57 -1.76
C ASP A 868 -22.71 -18.50 -1.04
N GLN A 869 -22.68 -18.49 0.29
CA GLN A 869 -21.84 -19.39 1.09
C GLN A 869 -22.22 -20.87 0.89
N VAL A 870 -23.53 -21.17 0.79
CA VAL A 870 -24.03 -22.51 0.42
C VAL A 870 -23.56 -22.91 -1.00
N MET A 871 -23.63 -22.00 -1.97
CA MET A 871 -23.14 -22.26 -3.34
C MET A 871 -21.62 -22.51 -3.38
N ALA A 872 -20.84 -21.75 -2.60
CA ALA A 872 -19.40 -21.96 -2.45
C ALA A 872 -19.06 -23.30 -1.80
N LEU A 873 -19.83 -23.73 -0.79
CA LEU A 873 -19.70 -25.05 -0.19
C LEU A 873 -20.09 -26.18 -1.16
N GLN A 874 -21.13 -25.99 -1.99
CA GLN A 874 -21.47 -26.93 -3.06
C GLN A 874 -20.36 -27.02 -4.13
N TRP A 875 -19.70 -25.89 -4.45
CA TRP A 875 -18.51 -25.89 -5.30
C TRP A 875 -17.36 -26.69 -4.67
N VAL A 876 -17.14 -26.56 -3.35
CA VAL A 876 -16.13 -27.33 -2.61
C VAL A 876 -16.44 -28.82 -2.67
N GLN A 877 -17.67 -29.24 -2.34
CA GLN A 877 -18.11 -30.64 -2.46
C GLN A 877 -17.85 -31.23 -3.85
N LYS A 878 -18.07 -30.44 -4.91
CA LYS A 878 -17.92 -30.85 -6.32
C LYS A 878 -16.46 -30.86 -6.81
N ASN A 879 -15.57 -30.01 -6.28
CA ASN A 879 -14.26 -29.73 -6.89
C ASN A 879 -13.04 -29.91 -5.97
N ILE A 880 -13.18 -29.82 -4.64
CA ILE A 880 -12.02 -29.68 -3.73
C ILE A 880 -11.07 -30.88 -3.74
N LYS A 881 -11.59 -32.05 -4.10
CA LYS A 881 -10.79 -33.28 -4.31
C LYS A 881 -9.60 -33.04 -5.23
N GLN A 882 -9.73 -32.21 -6.27
CA GLN A 882 -8.65 -31.95 -7.24
C GLN A 882 -7.46 -31.19 -6.63
N PHE A 883 -7.68 -30.49 -5.52
CA PHE A 883 -6.67 -29.78 -4.73
C PHE A 883 -6.19 -30.61 -3.52
N CYS A 884 -6.40 -31.93 -3.58
CA CYS A 884 -6.16 -32.90 -2.50
C CYS A 884 -7.01 -32.70 -1.22
N GLY A 885 -8.15 -31.99 -1.30
CA GLY A 885 -9.06 -31.84 -0.17
C GLY A 885 -10.12 -32.95 -0.08
N ASP A 886 -10.47 -33.39 1.12
CA ASP A 886 -11.57 -34.34 1.34
C ASP A 886 -12.92 -33.61 1.47
N PRO A 887 -13.86 -33.79 0.52
CA PRO A 887 -15.21 -33.25 0.64
C PRO A 887 -15.98 -33.80 1.86
N ASN A 888 -15.62 -34.99 2.35
CA ASN A 888 -16.23 -35.61 3.54
C ASN A 888 -15.59 -35.13 4.86
N ASN A 889 -14.61 -34.23 4.80
CA ASN A 889 -13.92 -33.70 5.97
C ASN A 889 -13.73 -32.16 5.90
N VAL A 890 -14.79 -31.47 5.47
CA VAL A 890 -14.89 -30.00 5.45
C VAL A 890 -15.22 -29.46 6.84
N THR A 891 -14.41 -28.51 7.31
CA THR A 891 -14.59 -27.73 8.54
C THR A 891 -14.79 -26.27 8.16
N VAL A 892 -15.96 -25.70 8.46
CA VAL A 892 -16.21 -24.27 8.26
C VAL A 892 -15.67 -23.48 9.45
N PHE A 893 -15.00 -22.36 9.21
CA PHE A 893 -14.51 -21.47 10.27
C PHE A 893 -14.63 -20.01 9.86
N GLY A 894 -14.83 -19.14 10.83
CA GLY A 894 -15.17 -17.74 10.58
C GLY A 894 -15.21 -16.95 11.87
N GLU A 895 -15.08 -15.63 11.75
CA GLU A 895 -15.06 -14.67 12.85
C GLU A 895 -16.22 -13.68 12.72
N SER A 896 -16.76 -13.20 13.84
CA SER A 896 -17.84 -12.21 13.90
C SER A 896 -19.04 -12.63 13.03
N ALA A 897 -19.40 -11.84 12.02
CA ALA A 897 -20.44 -12.17 11.03
C ALA A 897 -20.21 -13.49 10.27
N GLY A 898 -18.96 -13.94 10.11
CA GLY A 898 -18.62 -15.25 9.58
C GLY A 898 -18.97 -16.38 10.55
N ALA A 899 -18.71 -16.20 11.85
CA ALA A 899 -19.12 -17.15 12.89
C ALA A 899 -20.65 -17.21 13.04
N ALA A 900 -21.34 -16.07 12.96
CA ALA A 900 -22.80 -16.02 12.92
C ALA A 900 -23.37 -16.70 11.66
N SER A 901 -22.77 -16.45 10.49
CA SER A 901 -23.10 -17.15 9.23
C SER A 901 -22.97 -18.67 9.40
N ILE A 902 -21.89 -19.15 10.02
CA ILE A 902 -21.66 -20.57 10.30
C ILE A 902 -22.73 -21.14 11.24
N HIS A 903 -23.17 -20.40 12.25
CA HIS A 903 -24.30 -20.84 13.07
C HIS A 903 -25.57 -20.99 12.21
N TYR A 904 -25.88 -20.03 11.32
CA TYR A 904 -27.00 -20.18 10.39
C TYR A 904 -26.85 -21.39 9.45
N LEU A 905 -25.63 -21.75 9.02
CA LEU A 905 -25.38 -22.97 8.22
C LEU A 905 -25.53 -24.26 9.05
N ILE A 906 -25.23 -24.25 10.36
CA ILE A 906 -25.54 -25.37 11.27
C ILE A 906 -27.06 -25.58 11.37
N LEU A 907 -27.82 -24.49 11.44
CA LEU A 907 -29.28 -24.51 11.55
C LEU A 907 -30.00 -24.76 10.20
N SER A 908 -29.33 -24.53 9.08
CA SER A 908 -29.95 -24.55 7.75
C SER A 908 -30.09 -25.96 7.16
N PRO A 909 -31.30 -26.41 6.76
CA PRO A 909 -31.44 -27.64 5.97
C PRO A 909 -30.74 -27.55 4.60
N SER A 910 -30.60 -26.34 4.04
CA SER A 910 -29.97 -26.09 2.73
C SER A 910 -28.45 -26.27 2.74
N ALA A 911 -27.82 -26.34 3.92
CA ALA A 911 -26.38 -26.62 4.08
C ALA A 911 -26.08 -28.09 4.49
N LYS A 912 -27.11 -28.95 4.56
CA LYS A 912 -27.00 -30.32 5.10
C LYS A 912 -26.01 -31.19 4.32
N GLY A 913 -25.02 -31.72 5.04
CA GLY A 913 -23.97 -32.57 4.48
C GLY A 913 -22.85 -31.83 3.73
N LEU A 914 -22.93 -30.51 3.57
CA LEU A 914 -21.88 -29.74 2.89
C LEU A 914 -20.64 -29.51 3.76
N PHE A 915 -20.76 -29.64 5.08
CA PHE A 915 -19.68 -29.54 6.06
C PHE A 915 -19.93 -30.47 7.25
N HIS A 916 -18.86 -30.75 7.99
CA HIS A 916 -18.79 -31.87 8.94
C HIS A 916 -18.40 -31.43 10.36
N LYS A 917 -17.75 -30.27 10.48
CA LYS A 917 -17.32 -29.60 11.71
C LYS A 917 -17.37 -28.09 11.53
N ALA A 918 -17.43 -27.33 12.63
CA ALA A 918 -17.45 -25.87 12.58
C ALA A 918 -16.56 -25.22 13.66
N ILE A 919 -16.10 -23.98 13.42
CA ILE A 919 -15.41 -23.14 14.41
C ILE A 919 -16.03 -21.74 14.34
N LEU A 920 -16.60 -21.29 15.47
CA LEU A 920 -17.35 -20.04 15.58
C LEU A 920 -16.58 -19.07 16.48
N GLN A 921 -15.85 -18.13 15.87
CA GLN A 921 -15.01 -17.16 16.57
C GLN A 921 -15.79 -15.86 16.80
N SER A 922 -16.04 -15.49 18.06
CA SER A 922 -16.66 -14.20 18.43
C SER A 922 -18.00 -13.87 17.74
N GLY A 923 -18.85 -14.87 17.44
CA GLY A 923 -20.17 -14.62 16.86
C GLY A 923 -21.08 -15.84 16.74
N CYS A 924 -22.39 -15.61 16.75
CA CYS A 924 -23.42 -16.65 16.63
C CYS A 924 -24.77 -16.05 16.19
N ALA A 925 -25.72 -16.87 15.71
CA ALA A 925 -27.08 -16.43 15.37
C ALA A 925 -27.90 -15.83 16.55
N PHE A 926 -27.48 -16.03 17.81
CA PHE A 926 -28.09 -15.38 18.99
C PHE A 926 -27.48 -13.99 19.31
N SER A 927 -26.39 -13.59 18.65
CA SER A 927 -25.78 -12.27 18.85
C SER A 927 -26.73 -11.18 18.36
N THR A 928 -26.88 -10.09 19.12
CA THR A 928 -27.92 -9.08 18.88
C THR A 928 -27.78 -8.34 17.55
N TRP A 929 -26.56 -8.25 17.01
CA TRP A 929 -26.27 -7.68 15.69
C TRP A 929 -26.44 -8.68 14.53
N ALA A 930 -26.77 -9.94 14.81
CA ALA A 930 -26.85 -11.05 13.85
C ALA A 930 -28.28 -11.41 13.40
N ILE A 931 -29.29 -10.64 13.83
CA ILE A 931 -30.71 -10.82 13.47
C ILE A 931 -31.22 -9.56 12.79
N GLY A 932 -31.77 -9.71 11.59
CA GLY A 932 -32.32 -8.64 10.75
C GLY A 932 -33.83 -8.45 10.87
N GLN A 933 -34.34 -7.42 10.19
CA GLN A 933 -35.77 -7.11 10.08
C GLN A 933 -36.20 -6.87 8.61
N SER A 934 -37.51 -6.71 8.39
CA SER A 934 -38.06 -6.40 7.07
C SER A 934 -37.53 -5.06 6.56
N LEU A 935 -36.79 -5.10 5.45
CA LEU A 935 -36.15 -3.90 4.88
C LEU A 935 -37.12 -3.00 4.11
N TYR A 936 -38.31 -3.50 3.73
CA TYR A 936 -39.32 -2.78 2.98
C TYR A 936 -39.63 -1.39 3.57
N THR A 937 -40.00 -1.32 4.86
CA THR A 937 -40.39 -0.06 5.51
C THR A 937 -39.22 0.94 5.60
N LEU A 938 -38.01 0.45 5.87
CA LEU A 938 -36.82 1.29 6.02
C LEU A 938 -36.37 1.89 4.68
N ILE A 939 -36.34 1.07 3.62
CA ILE A 939 -36.03 1.53 2.27
C ILE A 939 -37.11 2.50 1.76
N LYS A 940 -38.38 2.18 2.01
CA LYS A 940 -39.53 3.03 1.65
C LYS A 940 -39.43 4.42 2.25
N GLN A 941 -39.04 4.52 3.52
CA GLN A 941 -38.75 5.80 4.19
C GLN A 941 -37.50 6.49 3.61
N ALA A 942 -36.37 5.77 3.46
CA ALA A 942 -35.11 6.33 2.97
C ALA A 942 -35.13 6.81 1.51
N LEU A 943 -36.10 6.33 0.72
CA LEU A 943 -36.43 6.79 -0.64
C LEU A 943 -37.59 7.80 -0.70
N ASN A 944 -38.25 8.10 0.43
CA ASN A 944 -39.50 8.89 0.52
C ASN A 944 -40.69 8.33 -0.29
N MET A 945 -40.66 7.05 -0.66
CA MET A 945 -41.65 6.39 -1.53
C MET A 945 -42.87 5.90 -0.74
N ASN A 946 -43.46 6.77 0.09
CA ASN A 946 -44.39 6.39 1.16
C ASN A 946 -45.68 5.63 0.73
N THR A 947 -46.03 5.60 -0.55
CA THR A 947 -47.14 4.79 -1.10
C THR A 947 -46.72 3.52 -1.83
N ALA A 948 -45.44 3.38 -2.24
CA ALA A 948 -44.99 2.31 -3.15
C ALA A 948 -45.04 0.89 -2.56
N THR A 949 -45.25 -0.10 -3.43
CA THR A 949 -45.22 -1.54 -3.16
C THR A 949 -43.79 -2.11 -3.15
N GLU A 950 -43.61 -3.33 -2.64
CA GLU A 950 -42.31 -4.04 -2.70
C GLU A 950 -41.80 -4.22 -4.14
N ASN A 951 -42.70 -4.46 -5.10
CA ASN A 951 -42.36 -4.60 -6.53
C ASN A 951 -41.80 -3.29 -7.13
N GLU A 952 -42.41 -2.15 -6.79
CA GLU A 952 -41.96 -0.83 -7.24
C GLU A 952 -40.62 -0.42 -6.58
N ILE A 953 -40.43 -0.78 -5.31
CA ILE A 953 -39.15 -0.59 -4.62
C ILE A 953 -38.09 -1.51 -5.22
N LEU A 954 -38.36 -2.81 -5.44
CA LEU A 954 -37.40 -3.73 -6.08
C LEU A 954 -36.94 -3.19 -7.44
N LYS A 955 -37.88 -2.79 -8.31
CA LYS A 955 -37.56 -2.17 -9.61
C LYS A 955 -36.72 -0.90 -9.47
N THR A 956 -36.93 -0.12 -8.41
CA THR A 956 -36.12 1.06 -8.13
C THR A 956 -34.69 0.67 -7.74
N LEU A 957 -34.52 -0.34 -6.88
CA LEU A 957 -33.22 -0.85 -6.44
C LEU A 957 -32.45 -1.59 -7.56
N GLU A 958 -33.16 -2.32 -8.42
CA GLU A 958 -32.59 -3.01 -9.58
C GLU A 958 -31.95 -2.01 -10.57
N ASN A 959 -32.53 -0.81 -10.71
CA ASN A 959 -32.05 0.24 -11.60
C ASN A 959 -31.03 1.21 -10.96
N MET A 960 -30.76 1.13 -9.65
CA MET A 960 -29.76 1.99 -8.99
C MET A 960 -28.33 1.62 -9.39
N SER A 961 -27.44 2.61 -9.44
CA SER A 961 -26.00 2.35 -9.45
C SER A 961 -25.51 1.84 -8.09
N ASP A 962 -24.38 1.14 -8.09
CA ASP A 962 -23.65 0.68 -6.91
C ASP A 962 -23.45 1.80 -5.87
N VAL A 963 -23.18 3.02 -6.33
CA VAL A 963 -23.00 4.21 -5.49
C VAL A 963 -24.32 4.64 -4.84
N GLU A 964 -25.42 4.68 -5.59
CA GLU A 964 -26.75 5.01 -5.06
C GLU A 964 -27.23 3.97 -4.05
N LEU A 965 -26.95 2.68 -4.28
CA LEU A 965 -27.30 1.60 -3.36
C LEU A 965 -26.51 1.69 -2.04
N LEU A 966 -25.20 1.99 -2.10
CA LEU A 966 -24.40 2.26 -0.90
C LEU A 966 -24.79 3.56 -0.19
N GLN A 967 -25.25 4.59 -0.92
CA GLN A 967 -25.78 5.82 -0.32
C GLN A 967 -27.13 5.58 0.35
N LEU A 968 -28.01 4.78 -0.25
CA LEU A 968 -29.28 4.35 0.35
C LEU A 968 -29.05 3.55 1.64
N GLN A 969 -28.12 2.59 1.62
CA GLN A 969 -27.74 1.83 2.81
C GLN A 969 -27.30 2.76 3.95
N LYS A 970 -26.51 3.81 3.66
CA LYS A 970 -26.08 4.83 4.63
C LYS A 970 -27.20 5.75 5.17
N LYS A 971 -28.45 5.64 4.68
CA LYS A 971 -29.61 6.33 5.24
C LYS A 971 -30.41 5.49 6.25
N MET A 972 -30.20 4.17 6.26
CA MET A 972 -30.89 3.28 7.19
C MET A 972 -30.13 3.24 8.52
N PRO A 973 -30.81 3.10 9.67
CA PRO A 973 -30.14 2.99 10.97
C PRO A 973 -29.39 1.65 11.04
N ASP A 974 -28.08 1.69 11.20
CA ASP A 974 -27.25 0.50 11.41
C ASP A 974 -26.39 0.72 12.66
N ASP A 975 -26.84 0.16 13.78
CA ASP A 975 -26.14 0.20 15.05
C ASP A 975 -25.97 -1.22 15.64
N PHE A 976 -25.09 -1.32 16.63
CA PHE A 976 -24.78 -2.56 17.37
C PHE A 976 -25.37 -2.55 18.78
N GLU A 977 -26.36 -1.70 19.06
CA GLU A 977 -27.00 -1.60 20.37
C GLU A 977 -27.90 -2.82 20.61
N ALA A 978 -27.65 -3.54 21.71
CA ALA A 978 -28.28 -4.84 21.97
C ALA A 978 -29.82 -4.82 21.94
N SER A 979 -30.44 -3.67 22.23
CA SER A 979 -31.90 -3.52 22.35
C SER A 979 -32.63 -3.03 21.09
N PHE A 980 -31.95 -2.94 19.95
CA PHE A 980 -32.55 -2.79 18.62
C PHE A 980 -32.36 -4.05 17.78
N VAL A 981 -33.23 -4.26 16.79
CA VAL A 981 -33.04 -5.25 15.73
C VAL A 981 -32.28 -4.55 14.60
N ARG A 982 -31.20 -5.15 14.12
CA ARG A 982 -30.32 -4.50 13.15
C ARG A 982 -30.96 -4.46 11.76
N SER A 983 -30.71 -3.40 10.98
CA SER A 983 -31.36 -3.25 9.67
C SER A 983 -30.82 -4.23 8.63
N ILE A 984 -29.50 -4.45 8.58
CA ILE A 984 -28.86 -5.38 7.65
C ILE A 984 -28.19 -6.52 8.41
N ALA A 985 -28.90 -7.63 8.51
CA ALA A 985 -28.44 -8.90 9.07
C ALA A 985 -29.33 -10.05 8.53
N PRO A 986 -28.97 -11.33 8.73
CA PRO A 986 -29.79 -12.47 8.33
C PRO A 986 -31.22 -12.44 8.89
N VAL A 987 -32.18 -12.90 8.09
CA VAL A 987 -33.62 -12.90 8.42
C VAL A 987 -34.21 -14.32 8.42
N VAL A 988 -35.35 -14.49 9.11
CA VAL A 988 -36.16 -15.71 9.01
C VAL A 988 -37.01 -15.63 7.74
N GLU A 989 -36.85 -16.57 6.82
CA GLU A 989 -37.51 -16.56 5.51
C GLU A 989 -38.87 -17.28 5.53
N LYS A 990 -39.76 -16.93 4.60
CA LYS A 990 -41.01 -17.67 4.41
C LYS A 990 -40.75 -19.06 3.80
N ILE A 991 -41.54 -20.04 4.22
CA ILE A 991 -41.53 -21.42 3.68
C ILE A 991 -41.79 -21.46 2.17
N SER A 992 -42.51 -20.48 1.62
CA SER A 992 -42.80 -20.34 0.18
C SER A 992 -41.65 -19.75 -0.66
N SER A 993 -40.46 -19.52 -0.07
CA SER A 993 -39.29 -19.04 -0.81
C SER A 993 -38.51 -20.17 -1.49
N ALA A 994 -37.75 -19.83 -2.53
CA ALA A 994 -36.86 -20.78 -3.19
C ALA A 994 -35.58 -20.99 -2.36
N ASN A 995 -35.39 -22.21 -1.86
CA ASN A 995 -34.22 -22.64 -1.07
C ASN A 995 -33.88 -21.71 0.12
N PRO A 996 -34.80 -21.55 1.11
CA PRO A 996 -34.53 -20.75 2.30
C PRO A 996 -33.32 -21.26 3.09
N ILE A 997 -32.64 -20.33 3.77
CA ILE A 997 -31.59 -20.68 4.72
C ILE A 997 -32.21 -21.13 6.04
N ILE A 998 -33.12 -20.34 6.62
CA ILE A 998 -33.93 -20.72 7.79
C ILE A 998 -35.36 -20.19 7.65
N THR A 999 -36.35 -20.93 8.17
CA THR A 999 -37.78 -20.56 8.13
C THR A 999 -38.46 -20.55 9.51
N GLN A 1000 -37.65 -20.66 10.56
CA GLN A 1000 -38.02 -20.61 11.98
C GLN A 1000 -36.93 -19.85 12.73
N LYS A 1001 -37.17 -19.44 13.98
CA LYS A 1001 -36.12 -18.76 14.75
C LYS A 1001 -35.00 -19.74 15.14
N PRO A 1002 -33.75 -19.28 15.32
CA PRO A 1002 -32.66 -20.13 15.78
C PRO A 1002 -32.97 -20.93 17.05
N GLU A 1003 -33.69 -20.34 18.02
CA GLU A 1003 -34.13 -20.99 19.24
C GLU A 1003 -35.03 -22.20 18.96
N ASP A 1004 -36.07 -22.00 18.13
CA ASP A 1004 -37.05 -23.03 17.77
C ASP A 1004 -36.37 -24.19 17.01
N ILE A 1005 -35.44 -23.88 16.10
CA ILE A 1005 -34.68 -24.87 15.35
C ILE A 1005 -33.82 -25.72 16.30
N ILE A 1006 -33.06 -25.10 17.22
CA ILE A 1006 -32.20 -25.83 18.17
C ILE A 1006 -33.03 -26.71 19.10
N LEU A 1007 -34.15 -26.20 19.62
CA LEU A 1007 -35.04 -26.95 20.52
C LEU A 1007 -35.78 -28.10 19.80
N SER A 1008 -36.06 -27.96 18.49
CA SER A 1008 -36.65 -29.05 17.70
C SER A 1008 -35.70 -30.22 17.43
N GLY A 1009 -34.38 -30.00 17.53
CA GLY A 1009 -33.36 -30.99 17.14
C GLY A 1009 -33.26 -31.24 15.62
N ASN A 1010 -33.96 -30.47 14.78
CA ASN A 1010 -33.98 -30.69 13.33
C ASN A 1010 -32.95 -29.83 12.58
N TYR A 1011 -31.66 -30.05 12.85
CA TYR A 1011 -30.55 -29.29 12.26
C TYR A 1011 -29.29 -30.14 12.00
N ASN A 1012 -28.22 -29.53 11.48
CA ASN A 1012 -26.99 -30.22 11.14
C ASN A 1012 -26.13 -30.46 12.40
N HIS A 1013 -26.33 -31.62 13.05
CA HIS A 1013 -25.54 -32.05 14.21
C HIS A 1013 -24.06 -32.32 13.84
N VAL A 1014 -23.25 -31.26 13.85
CA VAL A 1014 -21.78 -31.30 13.76
C VAL A 1014 -21.15 -31.12 15.15
N SER A 1015 -19.87 -31.48 15.28
CA SER A 1015 -19.04 -30.98 16.38
C SER A 1015 -18.54 -29.57 16.07
N PHE A 1016 -18.40 -28.72 17.08
CA PHE A 1016 -17.87 -27.38 16.86
C PHE A 1016 -17.00 -26.83 18.01
N ILE A 1017 -16.06 -25.96 17.65
CA ILE A 1017 -15.43 -25.01 18.58
C ILE A 1017 -16.28 -23.73 18.56
N ILE A 1018 -16.46 -23.09 19.71
CA ILE A 1018 -17.00 -21.73 19.84
C ILE A 1018 -16.18 -20.97 20.89
N GLY A 1019 -16.06 -19.65 20.77
CA GLY A 1019 -15.36 -18.87 21.79
C GLY A 1019 -15.34 -17.38 21.51
N PHE A 1020 -14.68 -16.65 22.40
CA PHE A 1020 -14.70 -15.19 22.47
C PHE A 1020 -13.38 -14.63 23.00
N ASN A 1021 -13.13 -13.37 22.73
CA ASN A 1021 -11.93 -12.67 23.17
C ASN A 1021 -12.17 -12.00 24.54
N SER A 1022 -11.13 -11.90 25.37
CA SER A 1022 -11.25 -11.48 26.78
C SER A 1022 -11.79 -10.05 27.01
N ARG A 1023 -11.86 -9.21 25.97
CA ARG A 1023 -12.43 -7.86 25.99
C ARG A 1023 -13.12 -7.47 24.66
N GLU A 1024 -13.98 -8.35 24.12
CA GLU A 1024 -14.80 -8.11 22.90
C GLU A 1024 -15.28 -6.67 22.74
N GLY A 1025 -15.87 -6.09 23.80
CA GLY A 1025 -16.57 -4.81 23.76
C GLY A 1025 -15.71 -3.57 23.45
N ILE A 1026 -14.38 -3.69 23.36
CA ILE A 1026 -13.49 -2.65 22.79
C ILE A 1026 -13.94 -2.26 21.36
N ILE A 1027 -14.57 -3.18 20.62
CA ILE A 1027 -15.09 -2.93 19.28
C ILE A 1027 -16.12 -1.78 19.20
N ALA A 1028 -16.75 -1.42 20.33
CA ALA A 1028 -17.65 -0.26 20.38
C ALA A 1028 -17.00 1.02 19.86
N ASP A 1029 -15.73 1.25 20.19
CA ASP A 1029 -14.99 2.47 19.86
C ASP A 1029 -14.58 2.52 18.39
N VAL A 1030 -14.28 1.35 17.83
CA VAL A 1030 -13.96 1.17 16.40
C VAL A 1030 -15.17 1.53 15.53
N HIS A 1031 -16.37 1.14 15.97
CA HIS A 1031 -17.64 1.46 15.30
C HIS A 1031 -18.11 2.90 15.56
N ASN A 1032 -18.01 3.41 16.79
CA ASN A 1032 -18.71 4.63 17.23
C ASN A 1032 -17.77 5.85 17.37
N LYS A 1033 -17.12 6.27 16.27
CA LYS A 1033 -16.12 7.35 16.28
C LYS A 1033 -16.61 8.73 16.75
N GLU A 1034 -17.92 8.97 16.80
CA GLU A 1034 -18.52 10.20 17.38
C GLU A 1034 -18.71 10.12 18.91
N PHE A 1035 -18.66 8.94 19.53
CA PHE A 1035 -18.93 8.72 20.95
C PHE A 1035 -17.67 8.78 21.84
N LYS A 1036 -16.78 9.75 21.64
CA LYS A 1036 -15.66 10.09 22.57
C LYS A 1036 -16.12 10.64 23.95
N ILE A 1037 -17.32 10.25 24.41
CA ILE A 1037 -17.93 10.64 25.69
C ILE A 1037 -18.81 9.47 26.16
N TYR A 1038 -18.27 8.47 26.87
CA TYR A 1038 -19.06 7.29 27.31
C TYR A 1038 -20.24 7.67 28.22
N GLY A 1039 -20.15 8.79 28.92
CA GLY A 1039 -21.25 9.38 29.69
C GLY A 1039 -22.46 9.82 28.85
N HIS A 1040 -22.35 9.85 27.52
CA HIS A 1040 -23.48 10.05 26.58
C HIS A 1040 -23.87 8.75 25.83
N ALA A 1041 -23.05 7.70 25.86
CA ALA A 1041 -23.28 6.42 25.19
C ALA A 1041 -24.28 5.49 25.93
N ILE A 1042 -24.56 5.78 27.21
CA ILE A 1042 -25.61 5.11 27.99
C ILE A 1042 -26.61 6.17 28.47
N LYS A 1043 -27.59 6.50 27.61
CA LYS A 1043 -28.69 7.42 27.95
C LYS A 1043 -29.62 6.84 29.02
N ASP A 1044 -29.79 5.52 29.00
CA ASP A 1044 -30.50 4.71 30.00
C ASP A 1044 -29.98 3.27 29.94
N PHE A 1045 -30.22 2.45 30.98
CA PHE A 1045 -29.83 1.05 31.01
C PHE A 1045 -30.91 0.06 30.50
N GLU A 1046 -32.11 0.52 30.13
CA GLU A 1046 -33.08 -0.31 29.41
C GLU A 1046 -32.61 -0.56 27.95
N SER A 1047 -31.86 0.39 27.39
CA SER A 1047 -31.19 0.32 26.08
C SER A 1047 -30.17 -0.81 25.95
N LYS A 1048 -29.67 -1.34 27.08
CA LYS A 1048 -28.65 -2.40 27.13
C LYS A 1048 -29.23 -3.80 27.34
N ILE A 1049 -30.57 -3.93 27.38
CA ILE A 1049 -31.30 -5.20 27.45
C ILE A 1049 -31.44 -5.79 26.04
N PRO A 1050 -30.90 -6.99 25.74
CA PRO A 1050 -31.01 -7.62 24.42
C PRO A 1050 -32.46 -7.75 23.92
N HIS A 1051 -32.72 -7.34 22.67
CA HIS A 1051 -34.07 -7.31 22.12
C HIS A 1051 -34.72 -8.71 22.06
N ASN A 1052 -33.92 -9.76 21.83
CA ASN A 1052 -34.37 -11.14 21.74
C ASN A 1052 -34.91 -11.69 23.07
N MET A 1053 -34.53 -11.12 24.22
CA MET A 1053 -35.11 -11.47 25.52
C MET A 1053 -36.61 -11.11 25.65
N SER A 1054 -37.19 -10.40 24.68
CA SER A 1054 -38.64 -10.12 24.60
C SER A 1054 -39.19 -9.36 25.82
N ILE A 1055 -38.39 -8.46 26.38
CA ILE A 1055 -38.74 -7.61 27.53
C ILE A 1055 -39.33 -6.29 27.03
N ILE A 1056 -40.56 -5.97 27.43
CA ILE A 1056 -41.23 -4.70 27.06
C ILE A 1056 -40.57 -3.54 27.82
N LYS A 1057 -39.91 -2.65 27.06
CA LYS A 1057 -39.26 -1.41 27.53
C LYS A 1057 -40.25 -0.46 28.22
N GLN A 1058 -39.71 0.50 28.98
CA GLN A 1058 -40.41 1.52 29.78
C GLN A 1058 -41.29 0.99 30.94
N THR A 1059 -41.44 -0.33 31.10
CA THR A 1059 -42.21 -0.97 32.16
C THR A 1059 -41.46 -0.98 33.50
N LYS A 1060 -42.17 -1.26 34.60
CA LYS A 1060 -41.52 -1.51 35.91
C LYS A 1060 -40.55 -2.70 35.86
N VAL A 1061 -40.78 -3.68 34.97
CA VAL A 1061 -39.90 -4.85 34.82
C VAL A 1061 -38.62 -4.47 34.09
N SER A 1062 -38.70 -3.79 32.95
CA SER A 1062 -37.51 -3.38 32.19
C SER A 1062 -36.67 -2.36 32.96
N LYS A 1063 -37.30 -1.39 33.65
CA LYS A 1063 -36.59 -0.43 34.54
C LYS A 1063 -35.85 -1.13 35.68
N ASN A 1064 -36.48 -2.13 36.31
CA ASN A 1064 -35.82 -2.94 37.34
C ASN A 1064 -34.66 -3.79 36.78
N ILE A 1065 -34.70 -4.18 35.50
CA ILE A 1065 -33.61 -4.91 34.84
C ILE A 1065 -32.47 -3.97 34.46
N GLY A 1066 -32.77 -2.79 33.88
CA GLY A 1066 -31.77 -1.75 33.62
C GLY A 1066 -31.03 -1.32 34.89
N ALA A 1067 -31.75 -1.10 35.99
CA ALA A 1067 -31.15 -0.80 37.30
C ALA A 1067 -30.25 -1.94 37.83
N LYS A 1068 -30.59 -3.22 37.56
CA LYS A 1068 -29.72 -4.36 37.89
C LYS A 1068 -28.45 -4.39 37.04
N ILE A 1069 -28.54 -4.09 35.74
CA ILE A 1069 -27.37 -3.99 34.85
C ILE A 1069 -26.46 -2.85 35.33
N GLN A 1070 -27.02 -1.66 35.60
CA GLN A 1070 -26.25 -0.53 36.15
C GLN A 1070 -25.54 -0.91 37.45
N ASN A 1071 -26.27 -1.42 38.44
CA ASN A 1071 -25.71 -1.76 39.75
C ASN A 1071 -24.69 -2.90 39.68
N PHE A 1072 -24.74 -3.77 38.66
CA PHE A 1072 -23.77 -4.84 38.48
C PHE A 1072 -22.45 -4.34 37.86
N TYR A 1073 -22.51 -3.53 36.81
CA TYR A 1073 -21.31 -3.06 36.09
C TYR A 1073 -20.71 -1.77 36.66
N TYR A 1074 -21.51 -0.88 37.24
CA TYR A 1074 -21.11 0.44 37.75
C TYR A 1074 -21.43 0.66 39.24
N GLY A 1075 -22.23 -0.20 39.88
CA GLY A 1075 -22.66 0.02 41.26
C GLY A 1075 -23.45 1.33 41.40
N THR A 1076 -22.92 2.26 42.21
CA THR A 1076 -23.45 3.62 42.39
C THR A 1076 -22.85 4.66 41.45
N GLU A 1077 -21.84 4.30 40.64
CA GLU A 1077 -21.19 5.22 39.70
C GLU A 1077 -22.08 5.51 38.47
N LYS A 1078 -21.66 6.52 37.70
CA LYS A 1078 -22.18 6.81 36.37
C LYS A 1078 -21.12 6.47 35.32
N PRO A 1079 -21.52 6.09 34.09
CA PRO A 1079 -20.59 5.91 32.99
C PRO A 1079 -19.79 7.17 32.68
N SER A 1080 -18.48 7.02 32.50
CA SER A 1080 -17.49 8.07 32.22
C SER A 1080 -16.30 7.51 31.41
N GLU A 1081 -15.39 8.38 30.98
CA GLU A 1081 -14.10 7.97 30.39
C GLU A 1081 -13.26 7.11 31.37
N GLU A 1082 -13.31 7.44 32.66
CA GLU A 1082 -12.51 6.82 33.72
C GLU A 1082 -12.95 5.37 33.98
N ASN A 1083 -14.24 5.06 33.79
CA ASN A 1083 -14.80 3.70 33.93
C ASN A 1083 -15.25 3.09 32.58
N LYS A 1084 -14.58 3.44 31.46
CA LYS A 1084 -14.80 2.83 30.13
C LYS A 1084 -14.59 1.31 30.09
N ASN A 1085 -13.73 0.74 30.97
CA ASN A 1085 -13.55 -0.71 31.09
C ASN A 1085 -14.86 -1.45 31.44
N GLN A 1086 -15.71 -0.86 32.27
CA GLN A 1086 -17.01 -1.38 32.67
C GLN A 1086 -17.99 -1.39 31.49
N TYR A 1087 -17.89 -0.41 30.58
CA TYR A 1087 -18.63 -0.38 29.32
C TYR A 1087 -18.23 -1.52 28.39
N TYR A 1088 -16.92 -1.72 28.16
CA TYR A 1088 -16.43 -2.82 27.30
C TYR A 1088 -16.81 -4.20 27.86
N LEU A 1089 -16.84 -4.37 29.18
CA LEU A 1089 -17.34 -5.59 29.82
C LEU A 1089 -18.84 -5.79 29.55
N MET A 1090 -19.67 -4.79 29.81
CA MET A 1090 -21.12 -4.88 29.62
C MET A 1090 -21.51 -5.09 28.14
N HIS A 1091 -20.87 -4.37 27.22
CA HIS A 1091 -21.13 -4.49 25.78
C HIS A 1091 -20.58 -5.78 25.19
N GLY A 1092 -19.36 -6.19 25.59
CA GLY A 1092 -18.81 -7.49 25.23
C GLY A 1092 -19.70 -8.64 25.70
N ASP A 1093 -20.18 -8.57 26.94
CA ASP A 1093 -21.09 -9.57 27.49
C ASP A 1093 -22.42 -9.64 26.73
N ASN A 1094 -23.07 -8.50 26.42
CA ASN A 1094 -24.42 -8.51 25.84
C ASN A 1094 -24.46 -8.76 24.32
N ALA A 1095 -23.43 -8.36 23.57
CA ALA A 1095 -23.35 -8.57 22.12
C ALA A 1095 -22.70 -9.91 21.72
N PHE A 1096 -21.80 -10.44 22.56
CA PHE A 1096 -20.97 -11.61 22.23
C PHE A 1096 -20.99 -12.71 23.29
N VAL A 1097 -20.51 -12.46 24.51
CA VAL A 1097 -20.21 -13.55 25.46
C VAL A 1097 -21.48 -14.28 25.93
N TRP A 1098 -22.53 -13.56 26.34
CA TRP A 1098 -23.81 -14.19 26.71
C TRP A 1098 -24.45 -14.95 25.53
N PRO A 1099 -24.60 -14.37 24.32
CA PRO A 1099 -25.06 -15.11 23.13
C PRO A 1099 -24.26 -16.38 22.82
N ILE A 1100 -22.94 -16.37 23.00
CA ILE A 1100 -22.06 -17.52 22.77
C ILE A 1100 -22.27 -18.61 23.84
N ILE A 1101 -22.27 -18.23 25.12
CA ILE A 1101 -22.54 -19.16 26.24
C ILE A 1101 -23.97 -19.72 26.15
N HIS A 1102 -24.93 -18.92 25.68
CA HIS A 1102 -26.31 -19.36 25.44
C HIS A 1102 -26.39 -20.34 24.26
N THR A 1103 -25.76 -20.04 23.12
CA THR A 1103 -25.66 -20.95 21.96
C THR A 1103 -25.08 -22.30 22.36
N ALA A 1104 -23.95 -22.28 23.07
CA ALA A 1104 -23.25 -23.47 23.53
C ALA A 1104 -24.11 -24.31 24.48
N THR A 1105 -24.86 -23.68 25.39
CA THR A 1105 -25.74 -24.39 26.33
C THR A 1105 -27.06 -24.87 25.72
N GLN A 1106 -27.64 -24.17 24.73
CA GLN A 1106 -28.84 -24.66 24.03
C GLN A 1106 -28.52 -25.90 23.17
N HIS A 1107 -27.39 -25.93 22.46
CA HIS A 1107 -27.01 -27.10 21.67
C HIS A 1107 -26.77 -28.36 22.52
N LEU A 1108 -26.34 -28.24 23.77
CA LEU A 1108 -26.23 -29.39 24.70
C LEU A 1108 -27.57 -30.05 25.04
N LEU A 1109 -28.71 -29.37 24.81
CA LEU A 1109 -30.04 -29.93 25.08
C LEU A 1109 -30.48 -30.93 24.00
N THR A 1110 -30.03 -30.76 22.75
CA THR A 1110 -30.48 -31.56 21.60
C THR A 1110 -29.36 -32.26 20.83
N SER A 1111 -28.09 -31.85 20.99
CA SER A 1111 -26.93 -32.46 20.32
C SER A 1111 -26.11 -33.31 21.28
N LYS A 1112 -25.67 -34.49 20.80
CA LYS A 1112 -24.67 -35.34 21.47
C LYS A 1112 -23.26 -35.20 20.88
N LYS A 1113 -23.04 -34.20 20.01
CA LYS A 1113 -21.74 -33.92 19.40
C LYS A 1113 -20.86 -33.10 20.36
N PRO A 1114 -19.56 -33.41 20.51
CA PRO A 1114 -18.63 -32.57 21.26
C PRO A 1114 -18.66 -31.11 20.81
N ILE A 1115 -18.79 -30.21 21.78
CA ILE A 1115 -18.68 -28.76 21.64
C ILE A 1115 -17.51 -28.32 22.53
N TYR A 1116 -16.61 -27.49 22.02
CA TYR A 1116 -15.45 -27.00 22.77
C TYR A 1116 -15.53 -25.48 22.91
N LEU A 1117 -15.27 -24.97 24.12
CA LEU A 1117 -15.32 -23.54 24.43
C LEU A 1117 -13.90 -22.97 24.60
N TYR A 1118 -13.56 -21.85 23.96
CA TYR A 1118 -12.30 -21.13 24.21
C TYR A 1118 -12.52 -19.67 24.63
N ARG A 1119 -11.48 -19.09 25.24
CA ARG A 1119 -11.34 -17.67 25.54
C ARG A 1119 -9.94 -17.20 25.16
N LEU A 1120 -9.80 -16.13 24.38
CA LEU A 1120 -8.48 -15.58 24.02
C LEU A 1120 -8.06 -14.46 24.99
N SER A 1121 -6.88 -14.58 25.59
CA SER A 1121 -6.30 -13.61 26.52
C SER A 1121 -4.82 -13.30 26.28
N VAL A 1122 -4.20 -13.88 25.25
CA VAL A 1122 -2.83 -13.52 24.88
C VAL A 1122 -2.78 -12.11 24.30
N GLU A 1123 -1.98 -11.26 24.93
CA GLU A 1123 -1.64 -9.92 24.46
C GLU A 1123 -0.25 -9.94 23.82
N SER A 1124 -0.16 -9.46 22.58
CA SER A 1124 1.07 -9.42 21.78
C SER A 1124 0.94 -8.41 20.63
N ASN A 1125 1.97 -8.30 19.78
CA ASN A 1125 1.92 -7.43 18.61
C ASN A 1125 0.89 -7.89 17.54
N LEU A 1126 0.31 -9.09 17.68
CA LEU A 1126 -0.75 -9.61 16.82
C LEU A 1126 -2.17 -9.18 17.23
N ASN A 1127 -2.34 -8.41 18.30
CA ASN A 1127 -3.64 -7.82 18.66
C ASN A 1127 -3.97 -6.62 17.73
N ILE A 1128 -4.21 -6.90 16.45
CA ILE A 1128 -4.32 -5.90 15.38
C ILE A 1128 -5.47 -4.91 15.63
N CYS A 1129 -6.63 -5.36 16.11
CA CYS A 1129 -7.76 -4.48 16.41
C CYS A 1129 -7.42 -3.52 17.55
N LYS A 1130 -6.80 -4.06 18.61
CA LYS A 1130 -6.30 -3.28 19.75
C LYS A 1130 -5.25 -2.24 19.34
N ASN A 1131 -4.26 -2.67 18.57
CA ASN A 1131 -3.10 -1.87 18.16
C ASN A 1131 -3.51 -0.78 17.15
N MET A 1132 -4.42 -1.07 16.21
CA MET A 1132 -4.95 -0.06 15.29
C MET A 1132 -5.81 1.00 15.98
N GLY A 1133 -6.59 0.62 17.00
CA GLY A 1133 -7.35 1.57 17.81
C GLY A 1133 -6.51 2.35 18.82
N LYS A 1134 -5.25 1.96 19.02
CA LYS A 1134 -4.35 2.49 20.06
C LYS A 1134 -4.98 2.39 21.47
N PHE A 1135 -5.68 1.27 21.72
CA PHE A 1135 -6.41 1.03 22.98
C PHE A 1135 -5.49 0.50 24.09
N ASP A 1136 -5.37 1.27 25.16
CA ASP A 1136 -4.56 0.99 26.36
C ASP A 1136 -5.19 -0.03 27.32
N ASN A 1137 -6.46 -0.37 27.12
CA ASN A 1137 -7.24 -1.20 28.03
C ASN A 1137 -6.80 -2.67 28.06
N PRO A 1138 -6.71 -3.31 29.25
CA PRO A 1138 -6.22 -4.68 29.37
C PRO A 1138 -7.20 -5.71 28.79
N GLY A 1139 -6.68 -6.78 28.20
CA GLY A 1139 -7.42 -7.83 27.50
C GLY A 1139 -7.39 -7.68 25.97
N VAL A 1140 -7.99 -8.66 25.30
CA VAL A 1140 -7.96 -8.88 23.84
C VAL A 1140 -9.27 -8.41 23.20
N ALA A 1141 -9.18 -7.61 22.15
CA ALA A 1141 -10.35 -7.03 21.47
C ALA A 1141 -11.04 -8.02 20.52
N HIS A 1142 -12.21 -7.65 19.98
CA HIS A 1142 -12.86 -8.36 18.88
C HIS A 1142 -11.92 -8.50 17.67
N ALA A 1143 -12.05 -9.60 16.89
CA ALA A 1143 -11.23 -9.93 15.72
C ALA A 1143 -9.70 -10.08 15.91
N ASP A 1144 -9.13 -9.83 17.10
CA ASP A 1144 -7.68 -10.01 17.37
C ASP A 1144 -7.19 -11.45 17.16
N ASP A 1145 -8.07 -12.46 17.27
CA ASP A 1145 -7.71 -13.88 17.12
C ASP A 1145 -7.41 -14.29 15.67
N ILE A 1146 -7.90 -13.53 14.68
CA ILE A 1146 -7.64 -13.74 13.24
C ILE A 1146 -6.14 -13.70 12.93
N ALA A 1147 -5.39 -12.78 13.54
CA ALA A 1147 -3.98 -12.52 13.20
C ALA A 1147 -3.02 -13.63 13.64
N TYR A 1148 -3.46 -14.55 14.51
CA TYR A 1148 -2.74 -15.77 14.87
C TYR A 1148 -3.02 -16.94 13.90
N ILE A 1149 -4.01 -16.79 13.01
CA ILE A 1149 -4.51 -17.82 12.10
C ILE A 1149 -4.15 -17.50 10.64
N PHE A 1150 -4.19 -16.22 10.26
CA PHE A 1150 -3.84 -15.72 8.94
C PHE A 1150 -2.75 -14.65 9.00
N LYS A 1151 -1.91 -14.60 7.96
CA LYS A 1151 -1.00 -13.47 7.74
C LYS A 1151 -1.71 -12.42 6.89
N SER A 1152 -1.73 -11.18 7.37
CA SER A 1152 -2.23 -10.01 6.64
C SER A 1152 -1.11 -9.04 6.28
N ILE A 1153 -1.42 -7.98 5.53
CA ILE A 1153 -0.53 -6.82 5.32
C ILE A 1153 -0.21 -6.06 6.63
N LEU A 1154 -1.02 -6.26 7.68
CA LEU A 1154 -0.85 -5.64 9.01
C LEU A 1154 -0.03 -6.52 9.96
N THR A 1155 0.27 -7.77 9.60
CA THR A 1155 1.01 -8.69 10.45
C THR A 1155 2.49 -8.24 10.58
N PRO A 1156 2.99 -7.96 11.79
CA PRO A 1156 4.38 -7.60 12.03
C PRO A 1156 5.33 -8.76 11.71
N LYS A 1157 6.64 -8.47 11.69
CA LYS A 1157 7.68 -9.50 11.51
C LYS A 1157 7.67 -10.47 12.71
N ILE A 1158 7.18 -11.68 12.49
CA ILE A 1158 7.21 -12.77 13.47
C ILE A 1158 8.68 -13.11 13.81
N ILE A 1159 8.99 -13.15 15.11
CA ILE A 1159 10.30 -13.53 15.63
C ILE A 1159 10.23 -15.00 16.07
N PRO A 1160 11.13 -15.90 15.62
CA PRO A 1160 11.10 -17.30 16.02
C PRO A 1160 11.15 -17.48 17.54
N ASN A 1161 10.23 -18.28 18.07
CA ASN A 1161 10.02 -18.52 19.51
C ASN A 1161 9.57 -17.28 20.34
N SER A 1162 9.11 -16.19 19.72
CA SER A 1162 8.39 -15.14 20.46
C SER A 1162 6.97 -15.60 20.84
N ILE A 1163 6.28 -14.82 21.69
CA ILE A 1163 4.89 -15.11 22.06
C ILE A 1163 3.97 -15.15 20.83
N GLU A 1164 4.22 -14.33 19.81
CA GLU A 1164 3.52 -14.36 18.53
C GLU A 1164 3.72 -15.70 17.81
N ASP A 1165 4.96 -16.15 17.61
CA ASP A 1165 5.25 -17.42 16.92
C ASP A 1165 4.71 -18.64 17.68
N ILE A 1166 4.85 -18.66 19.01
CA ILE A 1166 4.31 -19.71 19.88
C ILE A 1166 2.77 -19.72 19.79
N SER A 1167 2.12 -18.56 19.78
CA SER A 1167 0.66 -18.46 19.73
C SER A 1167 0.10 -18.80 18.35
N ILE A 1168 0.74 -18.35 17.25
CA ILE A 1168 0.44 -18.82 15.89
C ILE A 1168 0.53 -20.34 15.84
N LYS A 1169 1.64 -20.93 16.31
CA LYS A 1169 1.85 -22.37 16.30
C LYS A 1169 0.80 -23.10 17.13
N ARG A 1170 0.43 -22.59 18.32
CA ARG A 1170 -0.62 -23.17 19.18
C ARG A 1170 -1.99 -23.13 18.48
N ILE A 1171 -2.46 -21.95 18.09
CA ILE A 1171 -3.83 -21.74 17.57
C ILE A 1171 -4.01 -22.48 16.23
N THR A 1172 -3.06 -22.38 15.30
CA THR A 1172 -3.12 -23.17 14.04
C THR A 1172 -3.08 -24.68 14.29
N THR A 1173 -2.37 -25.16 15.32
CA THR A 1173 -2.37 -26.59 15.68
C THR A 1173 -3.72 -27.02 16.26
N LEU A 1174 -4.28 -26.27 17.22
CA LEU A 1174 -5.61 -26.53 17.80
C LEU A 1174 -6.71 -26.57 16.73
N TRP A 1175 -6.77 -25.56 15.85
CA TRP A 1175 -7.79 -25.45 14.79
C TRP A 1175 -7.64 -26.58 13.77
N THR A 1176 -6.42 -26.90 13.34
CA THR A 1176 -6.20 -27.95 12.30
C THR A 1176 -6.28 -29.37 12.86
N ASN A 1177 -5.94 -29.60 14.14
CA ASN A 1177 -6.24 -30.84 14.85
C ASN A 1177 -7.76 -31.05 14.94
N PHE A 1178 -8.51 -30.01 15.30
CA PHE A 1178 -9.96 -30.08 15.31
C PHE A 1178 -10.51 -30.39 13.91
N ALA A 1179 -9.99 -29.74 12.85
CA ALA A 1179 -10.37 -30.04 11.47
C ALA A 1179 -10.05 -31.50 11.06
N LYS A 1180 -8.91 -32.05 11.50
CA LYS A 1180 -8.50 -33.44 11.27
C LYS A 1180 -9.39 -34.45 12.00
N TYR A 1181 -9.57 -34.28 13.31
CA TYR A 1181 -10.02 -35.36 14.21
C TYR A 1181 -11.34 -35.08 14.95
N GLY A 1182 -11.87 -33.85 14.91
CA GLY A 1182 -12.98 -33.43 15.77
C GLY A 1182 -12.60 -33.24 17.25
N ASN A 1183 -11.29 -33.21 17.53
CA ASN A 1183 -10.70 -32.95 18.84
C ASN A 1183 -9.50 -32.00 18.62
N PRO A 1184 -9.44 -30.83 19.28
CA PRO A 1184 -8.33 -29.89 19.13
C PRO A 1184 -7.00 -30.36 19.75
N ASN A 1185 -7.04 -31.24 20.75
CA ASN A 1185 -5.88 -31.80 21.45
C ASN A 1185 -5.94 -33.35 21.45
N PRO A 1186 -5.66 -34.00 20.29
CA PRO A 1186 -5.77 -35.45 20.11
C PRO A 1186 -4.61 -36.23 20.75
N ASP A 1187 -3.40 -35.67 20.73
CA ASP A 1187 -2.23 -36.20 21.43
C ASP A 1187 -2.14 -35.55 22.82
N LYS A 1188 -1.75 -36.36 23.81
CA LYS A 1188 -1.55 -35.93 25.21
C LYS A 1188 -0.08 -35.63 25.51
N ASN A 1189 0.82 -35.92 24.58
CA ASN A 1189 2.27 -35.69 24.69
C ASN A 1189 2.74 -34.48 23.84
N ASP A 1190 1.80 -33.75 23.22
CA ASP A 1190 2.11 -32.54 22.46
C ASP A 1190 2.70 -31.47 23.38
N LEU A 1191 4.00 -31.20 23.20
CA LEU A 1191 4.75 -30.23 24.02
C LEU A 1191 4.30 -28.78 23.83
N LEU A 1192 3.60 -28.48 22.72
CA LEU A 1192 3.03 -27.17 22.41
C LEU A 1192 1.60 -27.03 22.95
N ILE A 1193 0.83 -28.13 22.90
CA ILE A 1193 -0.55 -28.26 23.40
C ILE A 1193 -0.57 -29.13 24.67
N ASN A 1194 0.15 -28.68 25.70
CA ASN A 1194 0.37 -29.41 26.95
C ASN A 1194 -0.86 -29.44 27.91
N THR A 1195 -2.08 -29.33 27.41
CA THR A 1195 -3.32 -29.25 28.20
C THR A 1195 -4.42 -30.19 27.74
N ASN A 1196 -5.32 -30.54 28.67
CA ASN A 1196 -6.45 -31.44 28.42
C ASN A 1196 -7.77 -30.66 28.25
N TRP A 1197 -7.93 -30.01 27.09
CA TRP A 1197 -9.15 -29.28 26.73
C TRP A 1197 -10.33 -30.26 26.51
N LYS A 1198 -11.16 -30.41 27.55
CA LYS A 1198 -12.41 -31.18 27.44
C LYS A 1198 -13.50 -30.38 26.69
N PRO A 1199 -14.44 -31.05 26.02
CA PRO A 1199 -15.66 -30.41 25.57
C PRO A 1199 -16.52 -29.95 26.77
N ILE A 1200 -17.46 -29.04 26.53
CA ILE A 1200 -18.41 -28.59 27.54
C ILE A 1200 -19.40 -29.69 27.94
N GLU A 1201 -19.84 -29.67 29.19
CA GLU A 1201 -20.82 -30.59 29.78
C GLU A 1201 -21.96 -29.79 30.43
N TYR A 1202 -23.11 -30.44 30.67
CA TYR A 1202 -24.27 -29.76 31.25
C TYR A 1202 -23.97 -29.26 32.68
N LYS A 1203 -24.09 -27.94 32.90
CA LYS A 1203 -23.66 -27.18 34.10
C LYS A 1203 -22.14 -27.08 34.33
N GLN A 1204 -21.31 -27.67 33.46
CA GLN A 1204 -19.85 -27.60 33.55
C GLN A 1204 -19.26 -27.23 32.18
N LEU A 1205 -19.18 -25.93 31.91
CA LEU A 1205 -18.61 -25.38 30.68
C LEU A 1205 -17.08 -25.38 30.77
N ASN A 1206 -16.48 -26.56 30.56
CA ASN A 1206 -15.04 -26.74 30.39
C ASN A 1206 -14.55 -25.83 29.24
N TYR A 1207 -13.54 -25.00 29.48
CA TYR A 1207 -13.00 -24.10 28.46
C TYR A 1207 -11.47 -24.06 28.45
N LEU A 1208 -10.89 -23.69 27.30
CA LEU A 1208 -9.47 -23.39 27.16
C LEU A 1208 -9.26 -21.88 27.18
N GLU A 1209 -8.50 -21.40 28.14
CA GLU A 1209 -7.95 -20.05 28.16
C GLU A 1209 -6.65 -20.06 27.33
N ILE A 1210 -6.61 -19.26 26.27
CA ILE A 1210 -5.49 -19.12 25.36
C ILE A 1210 -4.78 -17.79 25.70
N GLY A 1211 -3.97 -17.83 26.75
CA GLY A 1211 -3.09 -16.74 27.18
C GLY A 1211 -1.63 -16.98 26.78
N GLU A 1212 -0.69 -16.30 27.47
CA GLU A 1212 0.75 -16.62 27.40
C GLU A 1212 1.02 -18.12 27.62
N ASN A 1213 0.21 -18.75 28.47
CA ASN A 1213 0.13 -20.18 28.67
C ASN A 1213 -1.30 -20.66 28.35
N LEU A 1214 -1.38 -21.87 27.81
CA LEU A 1214 -2.65 -22.58 27.71
C LEU A 1214 -3.07 -23.03 29.11
N THR A 1215 -4.28 -22.72 29.54
CA THR A 1215 -4.83 -23.23 30.81
C THR A 1215 -6.28 -23.64 30.64
N VAL A 1216 -6.76 -24.62 31.44
CA VAL A 1216 -8.14 -25.11 31.36
C VAL A 1216 -8.94 -24.64 32.56
N GLY A 1217 -10.15 -24.13 32.30
CA GLY A 1217 -11.07 -23.63 33.31
C GLY A 1217 -12.47 -24.21 33.16
N VAL A 1218 -13.37 -23.79 34.04
CA VAL A 1218 -14.78 -24.18 34.07
C VAL A 1218 -15.63 -22.92 34.27
N ASN A 1219 -16.71 -22.79 33.49
CA ASN A 1219 -17.69 -21.69 33.56
C ASN A 1219 -17.00 -20.30 33.49
N PRO A 1220 -16.50 -19.90 32.30
CA PRO A 1220 -15.79 -18.63 32.16
C PRO A 1220 -16.71 -17.46 32.48
N ASP A 1221 -16.18 -16.48 33.22
CA ASP A 1221 -16.88 -15.25 33.60
C ASP A 1221 -18.25 -15.49 34.30
N GLU A 1222 -18.41 -16.61 35.01
CA GLU A 1222 -19.70 -17.10 35.56
C GLU A 1222 -20.49 -16.07 36.39
N HIS A 1223 -19.82 -15.20 37.16
CA HIS A 1223 -20.51 -14.15 37.91
C HIS A 1223 -21.25 -13.16 36.99
N ARG A 1224 -20.67 -12.83 35.83
CA ARG A 1224 -21.32 -12.00 34.80
C ARG A 1224 -22.36 -12.80 34.02
N MET A 1225 -22.06 -14.06 33.68
CA MET A 1225 -23.00 -14.91 32.96
C MET A 1225 -24.26 -15.24 33.79
N GLN A 1226 -24.16 -15.35 35.12
CA GLN A 1226 -25.31 -15.54 36.00
C GLN A 1226 -26.26 -14.32 36.03
N LEU A 1227 -25.77 -13.09 35.82
CA LEU A 1227 -26.63 -11.91 35.65
C LEU A 1227 -27.54 -12.09 34.43
N TRP A 1228 -26.97 -12.33 33.26
CA TRP A 1228 -27.73 -12.48 32.01
C TRP A 1228 -28.64 -13.70 32.02
N ARG A 1229 -28.18 -14.81 32.64
CA ARG A 1229 -29.01 -15.99 32.93
C ARG A 1229 -30.23 -15.63 33.77
N ASN A 1230 -30.05 -14.90 34.87
CA ASN A 1230 -31.14 -14.42 35.72
C ASN A 1230 -32.11 -13.48 34.99
N ILE A 1231 -31.61 -12.63 34.07
CA ILE A 1231 -32.45 -11.72 33.27
C ILE A 1231 -33.30 -12.51 32.26
N SER A 1232 -32.70 -13.47 31.54
CA SER A 1232 -33.42 -14.29 30.55
C SER A 1232 -34.60 -15.08 31.15
N LEU A 1233 -34.47 -15.52 32.41
CA LEU A 1233 -35.50 -16.29 33.11
C LEU A 1233 -36.73 -15.45 33.54
N VAL A 1234 -36.69 -14.12 33.45
CA VAL A 1234 -37.81 -13.25 33.87
C VAL A 1234 -39.07 -13.48 33.03
N ASN A 1235 -38.93 -13.85 31.75
CA ASN A 1235 -40.07 -14.22 30.90
C ASN A 1235 -40.48 -15.70 31.07
N TYR A 1236 -39.57 -16.60 31.40
CA TYR A 1236 -39.89 -18.03 31.61
C TYR A 1236 -40.91 -18.23 32.74
N ASN A 1237 -40.82 -17.43 33.81
CA ASN A 1237 -41.77 -17.45 34.94
C ASN A 1237 -43.15 -16.83 34.61
N LYS A 1238 -43.37 -16.31 33.39
CA LYS A 1238 -44.70 -15.89 32.91
C LYS A 1238 -45.38 -16.91 31.99
N CYS A 1239 -44.68 -17.94 31.53
CA CYS A 1239 -45.25 -19.02 30.70
C CYS A 1239 -45.63 -20.27 31.52
N LYS A 1240 -45.78 -20.12 32.85
CA LYS A 1240 -46.20 -21.16 33.81
C LYS A 1240 -47.13 -20.65 34.92
N LEU A 1241 -47.85 -19.56 34.64
CA LEU A 1241 -48.96 -19.01 35.44
C LEU A 1241 -50.16 -18.78 34.51
#